data_AF-A0A523XKN7-F1
#
_entry.id   AF-A0A523XKN7-F1
#
_cell.length_a   1.000
_cell.length_b   1.000
_cell.length_c   1.000
_cell.angle_alpha   90.00
_cell.angle_beta   90.00
_cell.angle_gamma   90.00
#
_symmetry.space_group_name_H-M   'P 1'
#
loop_
_entity.id
_entity.type
_entity.pdbx_description
1 polymer ?
#
loop_
_entity_poly.entity_id
_entity_poly.type
_entity_poly.pdbx_seq_one_letter_code
_entity_poly.pdbx_strand_id
1 'polypeptide(L)'
;MFFVILFSFASFNELNAGAGTVQIYNKTLSSKNSDVSFIYIDDQDRLIVLPQEYSYGVQPFVLDIDDDSLLETVIVADMGGTQGKVIYLIKDEVVASGWPLKLYWDMNYVEILGRMDLNNGTEPRIIIRYTKDLLDNVTTSFMAIDAGGNIDISWGFELPGSFIPHPAPLSHTTHTIFADLNKDGNKEFVLIDTNETVYYLDHLGNKMTNWPIKVNDSISYIPPVAEDITNDGEKEIIVTTDKGFINAWFLNGSVVEGFPLKINTTYPASEEFREMPMISDFNLDGDVDLFIASTTSYMYGITLNPENNKTWVKEIPHNVYYPSTQGIIYDIDNDGYKEILQLLYNGLAVYNVTESINLEFYFGAGSNYRGSPAIADIDGDNEVEIIISNTIYAYILEHDGEVLEQIPNLINTGNLAPLVYDIDRDKEIEIVHLSLGGVIRIKETNDFGIAPWIYPLGSPTHTSNTDLDEDGLWDFEEEIIGTDVNNSDSDGDTVLDGLEVNQYVLNPQVMDMDWDSDSDGLTNIDEVDTYLTNPLNPDSDFDTLSDGDEIYVYFTSPFSSDSDEDGMPDNYEILYDSHDPNDPTDAQEDPDNDNLVNLDERAMGTHPENPDTDGDSLLDGDEINRYYTNPLQPDADFDMDGDGLTNVEEVDIYGTNPGDPDSDHDGYTDKEEINAKSDPLDPNSIPKERSNKWMYSFIAIVPVAILTPIYARRLSSRRLLK
;
A
#
# COMPACT_ATOMS: atom_id res chain seq x y z
N MET A 1 -0.70 42.76 -27.98
CA MET A 1 -0.63 42.69 -29.45
C MET A 1 0.34 41.55 -29.76
N PHE A 2 -0.16 40.30 -29.70
CA PHE A 2 -0.67 39.54 -30.86
C PHE A 2 0.47 39.19 -31.84
N PHE A 3 0.71 37.94 -32.24
CA PHE A 3 -0.10 36.70 -32.21
C PHE A 3 0.84 35.46 -32.19
N VAL A 4 0.41 34.36 -31.56
CA VAL A 4 0.70 32.92 -31.82
C VAL A 4 2.07 32.44 -32.33
N ILE A 5 2.59 31.40 -31.67
CA ILE A 5 3.11 30.19 -32.34
C ILE A 5 2.30 29.00 -31.80
N LEU A 6 1.74 28.18 -32.69
CA LEU A 6 1.12 26.90 -32.31
C LEU A 6 2.22 25.90 -31.96
N PHE A 7 2.01 25.11 -30.92
CA PHE A 7 2.50 23.73 -30.92
C PHE A 7 1.32 22.81 -31.23
N SER A 8 1.58 21.86 -32.11
CA SER A 8 0.60 20.91 -32.65
C SER A 8 0.37 19.77 -31.67
N PHE A 9 -0.80 19.13 -31.81
CA PHE A 9 -0.98 17.72 -31.48
C PHE A 9 0.26 16.93 -31.97
N ALA A 10 1.04 16.40 -31.04
CA ALA A 10 2.01 15.37 -31.31
C ALA A 10 1.28 14.03 -31.15
N SER A 11 1.38 13.21 -32.18
CA SER A 11 0.77 11.90 -32.31
C SER A 11 1.00 11.00 -31.10
N PHE A 12 -0.08 10.41 -30.58
CA PHE A 12 -0.08 9.20 -29.75
C PHE A 12 0.17 7.92 -30.59
N ASN A 13 0.94 8.05 -31.69
CA ASN A 13 1.33 6.97 -32.58
C ASN A 13 2.85 6.95 -32.62
N GLU A 14 3.46 6.12 -31.78
CA GLU A 14 4.82 5.52 -31.85
C GLU A 14 5.28 5.10 -30.42
N LEU A 15 4.55 4.16 -29.81
CA LEU A 15 5.24 3.09 -29.07
C LEU A 15 5.92 2.20 -30.13
N ASN A 16 7.19 1.84 -29.90
CA ASN A 16 7.96 1.12 -30.93
C ASN A 16 7.58 -0.36 -30.93
N ALA A 17 7.22 -0.85 -32.12
CA ALA A 17 6.69 -2.20 -32.32
C ALA A 17 7.67 -3.33 -31.96
N GLY A 18 7.14 -4.28 -31.19
CA GLY A 18 7.60 -5.65 -30.98
C GLY A 18 6.48 -6.37 -30.23
N ALA A 19 5.92 -7.44 -30.79
CA ALA A 19 4.62 -8.05 -30.43
C ALA A 19 3.37 -7.16 -30.69
N GLY A 20 2.20 -7.81 -30.71
CA GLY A 20 0.82 -7.27 -30.66
C GLY A 20 0.45 -5.99 -31.42
N THR A 21 -0.43 -6.08 -32.42
CA THR A 21 -1.19 -4.89 -32.87
C THR A 21 -2.43 -4.66 -32.00
N VAL A 22 -2.23 -4.08 -30.80
CA VAL A 22 -3.33 -3.59 -29.96
C VAL A 22 -4.21 -2.63 -30.77
N GLN A 23 -5.48 -3.00 -30.99
CA GLN A 23 -6.45 -2.10 -31.60
C GLN A 23 -6.94 -1.10 -30.56
N ILE A 24 -6.23 0.02 -30.42
CA ILE A 24 -6.66 1.12 -29.54
C ILE A 24 -8.01 1.66 -30.03
N TYR A 25 -9.10 1.18 -29.40
CA TYR A 25 -10.46 1.66 -29.60
C TYR A 25 -10.58 3.10 -29.07
N ASN A 26 -10.14 4.06 -29.89
CA ASN A 26 -10.23 5.51 -29.64
C ASN A 26 -11.69 6.02 -29.72
N LYS A 27 -12.57 5.46 -28.89
CA LYS A 27 -13.95 5.90 -28.66
C LYS A 27 -13.92 7.07 -27.67
N THR A 28 -13.40 8.23 -28.11
CA THR A 28 -13.40 9.44 -27.28
C THR A 28 -14.84 9.91 -27.03
N LEU A 29 -15.43 9.46 -25.92
CA LEU A 29 -16.72 9.91 -25.41
C LEU A 29 -16.58 11.33 -24.84
N SER A 30 -16.44 12.33 -25.71
CA SER A 30 -16.59 13.73 -25.30
C SER A 30 -18.04 13.99 -24.91
N SER A 31 -18.33 13.94 -23.61
CA SER A 31 -19.52 14.55 -23.03
C SER A 31 -19.62 15.98 -23.56
N LYS A 32 -20.77 16.34 -24.15
CA LYS A 32 -20.95 17.65 -24.80
C LYS A 32 -20.91 18.86 -23.84
N ASN A 33 -20.76 18.63 -22.53
CA ASN A 33 -20.80 19.65 -21.49
C ASN A 33 -19.60 19.62 -20.50
N SER A 34 -18.70 18.63 -20.58
CA SER A 34 -17.53 18.54 -19.70
C SER A 34 -16.26 18.30 -20.51
N ASP A 35 -15.21 19.08 -20.24
CA ASP A 35 -13.90 18.97 -20.89
C ASP A 35 -13.10 17.69 -20.45
N VAL A 36 -13.79 16.69 -19.89
CA VAL A 36 -13.25 15.37 -19.48
C VAL A 36 -13.31 14.42 -20.66
N SER A 37 -12.27 13.59 -20.83
CA SER A 37 -12.19 12.56 -21.87
C SER A 37 -12.01 11.19 -21.26
N PHE A 38 -12.71 10.19 -21.81
CA PHE A 38 -12.54 8.77 -21.50
C PHE A 38 -11.75 8.12 -22.64
N ILE A 39 -10.76 7.29 -22.30
CA ILE A 39 -9.82 6.64 -23.24
C ILE A 39 -9.55 5.23 -22.74
N TYR A 40 -9.92 4.21 -23.52
CA TYR A 40 -9.50 2.83 -23.30
C TYR A 40 -8.10 2.66 -23.89
N ILE A 41 -7.20 2.00 -23.15
CA ILE A 41 -5.86 1.64 -23.64
C ILE A 41 -5.95 0.30 -24.36
N ASP A 42 -6.59 -0.66 -23.70
CA ASP A 42 -6.85 -2.04 -24.08
C ASP A 42 -8.22 -2.47 -23.48
N ASP A 43 -8.40 -3.76 -23.21
CA ASP A 43 -9.55 -4.41 -22.55
C ASP A 43 -9.54 -4.20 -21.04
N GLN A 44 -8.39 -4.29 -20.36
CA GLN A 44 -8.31 -4.14 -18.90
C GLN A 44 -8.16 -2.67 -18.42
N ASP A 45 -7.65 -1.75 -19.25
CA ASP A 45 -7.35 -0.36 -18.84
C ASP A 45 -8.27 0.71 -19.42
N ARG A 46 -8.96 1.45 -18.54
CA ARG A 46 -9.70 2.68 -18.88
C ARG A 46 -9.14 3.93 -18.17
N LEU A 47 -8.94 5.01 -18.93
CA LEU A 47 -8.43 6.29 -18.44
C LEU A 47 -9.50 7.39 -18.43
N ILE A 48 -9.66 8.03 -17.27
CA ILE A 48 -10.39 9.29 -17.12
C ILE A 48 -9.38 10.45 -17.16
N VAL A 49 -9.39 11.23 -18.23
CA VAL A 49 -8.51 12.40 -18.43
C VAL A 49 -9.28 13.68 -18.16
N LEU A 50 -8.99 14.31 -17.02
CA LEU A 50 -9.44 15.65 -16.67
C LEU A 50 -8.63 16.73 -17.44
N PRO A 51 -9.20 17.93 -17.65
CA PRO A 51 -8.50 19.08 -18.27
C PRO A 51 -7.11 19.40 -17.69
N GLN A 52 -6.13 19.73 -18.55
CA GLN A 52 -4.70 19.93 -18.22
C GLN A 52 -4.33 21.03 -17.17
N GLU A 53 -5.25 21.74 -16.53
CA GLU A 53 -4.93 22.81 -15.57
C GLU A 53 -4.88 22.37 -14.08
N TYR A 54 -5.16 21.10 -13.75
CA TYR A 54 -5.09 20.61 -12.36
C TYR A 54 -3.66 20.37 -11.90
N SER A 55 -3.23 21.09 -10.85
CA SER A 55 -1.81 21.20 -10.53
C SER A 55 -1.36 20.41 -9.30
N TYR A 56 -2.21 20.21 -8.27
CA TYR A 56 -1.79 19.56 -7.01
C TYR A 56 -2.96 18.87 -6.29
N GLY A 57 -2.97 17.53 -6.32
CA GLY A 57 -3.90 16.70 -5.55
C GLY A 57 -5.21 16.42 -6.27
N VAL A 58 -5.49 15.12 -6.41
CA VAL A 58 -6.76 14.54 -6.83
C VAL A 58 -7.15 13.56 -5.73
N GLN A 59 -8.35 13.69 -5.16
CA GLN A 59 -8.89 12.68 -4.23
C GLN A 59 -10.21 12.19 -4.80
N PRO A 60 -10.28 10.96 -5.36
CA PRO A 60 -11.53 10.27 -5.57
C PRO A 60 -12.09 9.83 -4.22
N PHE A 61 -13.41 9.87 -4.11
CA PHE A 61 -14.20 9.26 -3.06
C PHE A 61 -15.32 8.51 -3.76
N VAL A 62 -15.55 7.27 -3.34
CA VAL A 62 -16.58 6.41 -3.91
C VAL A 62 -17.76 6.41 -2.96
N LEU A 63 -18.97 6.70 -3.47
CA LEU A 63 -20.20 6.64 -2.69
C LEU A 63 -21.42 6.58 -3.60
N ASP A 64 -22.41 5.80 -3.17
CA ASP A 64 -23.79 5.87 -3.68
C ASP A 64 -24.41 7.21 -3.25
N ILE A 65 -24.70 8.10 -4.22
CA ILE A 65 -25.17 9.48 -3.98
C ILE A 65 -26.68 9.67 -4.15
N ASP A 66 -27.36 8.79 -4.87
CA ASP A 66 -28.79 8.88 -5.19
C ASP A 66 -29.64 7.70 -4.68
N ASP A 67 -29.04 6.83 -3.85
CA ASP A 67 -29.63 5.61 -3.25
C ASP A 67 -30.19 4.63 -4.31
N ASP A 68 -29.69 4.68 -5.56
CA ASP A 68 -30.06 3.73 -6.61
C ASP A 68 -29.29 2.40 -6.53
N SER A 69 -28.37 2.29 -5.57
CA SER A 69 -27.46 1.16 -5.41
C SER A 69 -26.50 1.00 -6.59
N LEU A 70 -25.97 2.09 -7.13
CA LEU A 70 -24.72 2.14 -7.89
C LEU A 70 -23.71 3.02 -7.13
N LEU A 71 -22.42 2.98 -7.51
CA LEU A 71 -21.38 3.76 -6.86
C LEU A 71 -20.88 4.86 -7.80
N GLU A 72 -20.92 6.12 -7.34
CA GLU A 72 -20.34 7.24 -8.09
C GLU A 72 -18.93 7.58 -7.62
N THR A 73 -18.06 7.88 -8.58
CA THR A 73 -16.74 8.44 -8.30
C THR A 73 -16.82 9.97 -8.17
N VAL A 74 -16.60 10.48 -6.96
CA VAL A 74 -16.53 11.92 -6.67
C VAL A 74 -15.07 12.37 -6.61
N ILE A 75 -14.65 13.29 -7.48
CA ILE A 75 -13.25 13.71 -7.60
C ILE A 75 -13.07 15.18 -7.24
N VAL A 76 -12.25 15.47 -6.23
CA VAL A 76 -11.82 16.84 -5.90
C VAL A 76 -10.51 17.15 -6.62
N ALA A 77 -10.50 18.18 -7.48
CA ALA A 77 -9.34 18.61 -8.26
C ALA A 77 -8.95 20.09 -7.98
N ASP A 78 -7.66 20.36 -7.79
CA ASP A 78 -7.12 21.71 -7.54
C ASP A 78 -6.59 22.37 -8.83
N MET A 79 -7.20 23.49 -9.26
CA MET A 79 -6.78 24.26 -10.44
C MET A 79 -5.59 25.21 -10.17
N GLY A 80 -5.13 25.29 -8.92
CA GLY A 80 -4.02 26.14 -8.50
C GLY A 80 -4.30 27.64 -8.47
N GLY A 81 -3.48 28.35 -7.70
CA GLY A 81 -3.45 29.82 -7.67
C GLY A 81 -4.79 30.45 -7.28
N THR A 82 -5.36 31.28 -8.15
CA THR A 82 -6.61 32.01 -7.91
C THR A 82 -7.83 31.39 -8.61
N GLN A 83 -7.70 30.20 -9.19
CA GLN A 83 -8.78 29.58 -9.95
C GLN A 83 -9.79 28.85 -9.04
N GLY A 84 -9.37 28.38 -7.86
CA GLY A 84 -10.19 27.61 -6.93
C GLY A 84 -10.10 26.10 -7.16
N LYS A 85 -11.01 25.35 -6.55
CA LYS A 85 -11.13 23.89 -6.70
C LYS A 85 -12.37 23.52 -7.52
N VAL A 86 -12.34 22.34 -8.13
CA VAL A 86 -13.46 21.75 -8.87
C VAL A 86 -13.79 20.42 -8.23
N ILE A 87 -15.08 20.10 -8.11
CA ILE A 87 -15.55 18.76 -7.78
C ILE A 87 -16.26 18.19 -9.01
N TYR A 88 -15.86 17.00 -9.42
CA TYR A 88 -16.54 16.19 -10.41
C TYR A 88 -17.35 15.11 -9.70
N LEU A 89 -18.51 14.78 -10.25
CA LEU A 89 -19.23 13.54 -9.99
C LEU A 89 -19.27 12.80 -11.32
N ILE A 90 -18.76 11.57 -11.34
CA ILE A 90 -18.74 10.71 -12.51
C ILE A 90 -19.67 9.52 -12.25
N LYS A 91 -20.56 9.28 -13.21
CA LYS A 91 -21.52 8.18 -13.30
C LYS A 91 -21.68 7.84 -14.78
N ASP A 92 -21.74 6.58 -15.17
CA ASP A 92 -21.90 6.09 -16.54
C ASP A 92 -20.88 6.68 -17.54
N GLU A 93 -19.61 6.81 -17.13
CA GLU A 93 -18.55 7.48 -17.91
C GLU A 93 -18.93 8.90 -18.39
N VAL A 94 -19.81 9.58 -17.67
CA VAL A 94 -20.17 10.97 -17.92
C VAL A 94 -20.08 11.78 -16.63
N VAL A 95 -19.73 13.06 -16.79
CA VAL A 95 -19.87 14.00 -15.68
C VAL A 95 -21.35 14.25 -15.47
N ALA A 96 -21.84 13.88 -14.28
CA ALA A 96 -23.26 13.86 -13.94
C ALA A 96 -23.94 15.23 -14.14
N SER A 97 -25.25 15.22 -14.39
CA SER A 97 -26.00 16.44 -14.70
C SER A 97 -26.02 17.41 -13.50
N GLY A 98 -25.46 18.60 -13.68
CA GLY A 98 -25.26 19.59 -12.61
C GLY A 98 -23.79 19.80 -12.25
N TRP A 99 -22.93 18.87 -12.65
CA TRP A 99 -21.49 18.86 -12.42
C TRP A 99 -20.73 19.32 -13.70
N PRO A 100 -19.44 19.72 -13.60
CA PRO A 100 -18.65 19.83 -12.38
C PRO A 100 -18.94 21.09 -11.57
N LEU A 101 -18.89 20.97 -10.25
CA LEU A 101 -19.09 22.07 -9.33
C LEU A 101 -17.79 22.88 -9.18
N LYS A 102 -17.83 24.16 -9.56
CA LYS A 102 -16.70 25.09 -9.36
C LYS A 102 -16.83 25.81 -8.03
N LEU A 103 -15.87 25.59 -7.14
CA LEU A 103 -15.80 26.22 -5.82
C LEU A 103 -15.14 27.60 -5.92
N TYR A 104 -15.47 28.48 -4.96
CA TYR A 104 -14.94 29.84 -4.94
C TYR A 104 -13.46 29.86 -4.52
N TRP A 105 -12.71 30.86 -5.00
CA TRP A 105 -11.27 31.01 -4.76
C TRP A 105 -10.88 31.24 -3.30
N ASP A 106 -11.83 31.56 -2.42
CA ASP A 106 -11.64 31.71 -0.97
C ASP A 106 -11.89 30.40 -0.19
N MET A 107 -12.29 29.33 -0.87
CA MET A 107 -12.46 27.97 -0.33
C MET A 107 -11.16 27.17 -0.45
N ASN A 108 -10.35 27.18 0.60
CA ASN A 108 -9.10 26.43 0.69
C ASN A 108 -9.33 25.11 1.45
N TYR A 109 -8.45 24.12 1.28
CA TYR A 109 -8.49 22.83 1.99
C TYR A 109 -9.89 22.19 1.98
N VAL A 110 -10.40 21.92 0.78
CA VAL A 110 -11.69 21.25 0.57
C VAL A 110 -11.48 19.75 0.69
N GLU A 111 -12.32 19.11 1.49
CA GLU A 111 -12.27 17.72 1.92
C GLU A 111 -13.69 17.15 1.82
N ILE A 112 -13.86 16.01 1.17
CA ILE A 112 -15.10 15.22 1.23
C ILE A 112 -15.01 14.34 2.47
N LEU A 113 -16.04 14.37 3.32
CA LEU A 113 -16.10 13.53 4.52
C LEU A 113 -16.91 12.25 4.32
N GLY A 114 -17.75 12.20 3.28
CA GLY A 114 -18.64 11.08 2.95
C GLY A 114 -20.10 11.52 2.81
N ARG A 115 -21.03 10.55 2.86
CA ARG A 115 -22.48 10.78 2.68
C ARG A 115 -23.28 10.75 3.98
N MET A 116 -24.36 11.55 4.06
CA MET A 116 -25.35 11.56 5.14
C MET A 116 -26.75 11.91 4.63
N ASP A 117 -27.77 11.17 5.09
CA ASP A 117 -29.18 11.56 4.92
C ASP A 117 -29.51 12.65 5.96
N LEU A 118 -29.91 13.83 5.46
CA LEU A 118 -30.27 14.99 6.27
C LEU A 118 -31.78 15.16 6.48
N ASN A 119 -32.61 14.34 5.83
CA ASN A 119 -34.05 14.54 5.71
C ASN A 119 -34.90 13.33 6.12
N ASN A 120 -34.30 12.19 6.53
CA ASN A 120 -34.96 10.89 6.70
C ASN A 120 -35.66 10.44 5.39
N GLY A 121 -34.94 10.56 4.27
CA GLY A 121 -35.45 10.34 2.91
C GLY A 121 -34.36 9.90 1.95
N THR A 122 -34.78 9.23 0.88
CA THR A 122 -33.97 8.49 -0.11
C THR A 122 -33.13 9.37 -1.06
N GLU A 123 -32.49 10.40 -0.55
CA GLU A 123 -31.52 11.19 -1.28
C GLU A 123 -30.44 11.67 -0.28
N PRO A 124 -29.30 10.96 -0.18
CA PRO A 124 -28.22 11.39 0.70
C PRO A 124 -27.56 12.67 0.18
N ARG A 125 -26.66 13.24 0.98
CA ARG A 125 -25.88 14.44 0.63
C ARG A 125 -24.40 14.19 0.83
N ILE A 126 -23.57 14.63 -0.10
CA ILE A 126 -22.11 14.71 0.12
C ILE A 126 -21.87 15.79 1.17
N ILE A 127 -21.19 15.44 2.25
CA ILE A 127 -20.76 16.37 3.28
C ILE A 127 -19.35 16.84 2.97
N ILE A 128 -19.22 18.15 2.75
CA ILE A 128 -17.96 18.80 2.36
C ILE A 128 -17.53 19.75 3.46
N ARG A 129 -16.27 19.60 3.86
CA ARG A 129 -15.56 20.45 4.80
C ARG A 129 -14.58 21.33 4.03
N TYR A 130 -14.46 22.60 4.40
CA TYR A 130 -13.52 23.52 3.78
C TYR A 130 -13.12 24.68 4.68
N THR A 131 -11.97 25.30 4.43
CA THR A 131 -11.46 26.45 5.19
C THR A 131 -11.57 27.74 4.39
N LYS A 132 -12.23 28.75 4.97
CA LYS A 132 -12.23 30.13 4.43
C LYS A 132 -11.10 30.91 5.06
N ASP A 133 -10.18 31.43 4.24
CA ASP A 133 -9.13 32.36 4.69
C ASP A 133 -9.46 33.79 4.26
N LEU A 134 -9.96 34.57 5.21
CA LEU A 134 -10.33 35.97 5.04
C LEU A 134 -9.46 36.88 5.90
N LEU A 135 -8.22 37.12 5.45
CA LEU A 135 -7.36 38.25 5.83
C LEU A 135 -7.48 38.65 7.32
N ASP A 136 -7.06 37.75 8.22
CA ASP A 136 -7.08 37.82 9.70
C ASP A 136 -8.20 37.02 10.42
N ASN A 137 -9.14 36.36 9.73
CA ASN A 137 -10.14 35.48 10.38
C ASN A 137 -10.41 34.17 9.61
N VAL A 138 -9.73 33.10 10.02
CA VAL A 138 -9.89 31.74 9.46
C VAL A 138 -11.12 31.07 10.08
N THR A 139 -11.99 30.49 9.24
CA THR A 139 -13.14 29.69 9.68
C THR A 139 -13.22 28.38 8.90
N THR A 140 -13.48 27.28 9.61
CA THR A 140 -13.79 25.99 8.99
C THR A 140 -15.30 25.90 8.78
N SER A 141 -15.74 25.60 7.57
CA SER A 141 -17.13 25.59 7.12
C SER A 141 -17.52 24.20 6.65
N PHE A 142 -18.78 23.84 6.87
CA PHE A 142 -19.39 22.57 6.46
C PHE A 142 -20.60 22.87 5.57
N MET A 143 -20.72 22.15 4.46
CA MET A 143 -21.86 22.24 3.54
C MET A 143 -22.26 20.86 3.04
N ALA A 144 -23.54 20.73 2.66
CA ALA A 144 -24.11 19.52 2.07
C ALA A 144 -24.48 19.78 0.61
N ILE A 145 -24.25 18.80 -0.27
CA ILE A 145 -24.55 18.90 -1.71
C ILE A 145 -25.34 17.67 -2.16
N ASP A 146 -26.36 17.87 -2.98
CA ASP A 146 -27.18 16.80 -3.58
C ASP A 146 -26.57 16.23 -4.87
N ALA A 147 -27.10 15.08 -5.31
CA ALA A 147 -26.70 14.41 -6.56
C ALA A 147 -26.79 15.32 -7.80
N GLY A 148 -27.70 16.30 -7.79
CA GLY A 148 -27.85 17.30 -8.85
C GLY A 148 -26.86 18.49 -8.76
N GLY A 149 -25.89 18.45 -7.85
CA GLY A 149 -24.88 19.49 -7.66
C GLY A 149 -25.38 20.75 -6.94
N ASN A 150 -26.57 20.72 -6.30
CA ASN A 150 -27.10 21.85 -5.56
C ASN A 150 -26.66 21.82 -4.10
N ILE A 151 -26.22 22.97 -3.59
CA ILE A 151 -25.90 23.14 -2.17
C ILE A 151 -27.21 23.15 -1.37
N ASP A 152 -27.35 22.26 -0.39
CA ASP A 152 -28.49 22.25 0.52
C ASP A 152 -28.38 23.40 1.52
N ILE A 153 -29.02 24.52 1.18
CA ILE A 153 -29.04 25.74 2.00
C ILE A 153 -29.77 25.60 3.35
N SER A 154 -30.38 24.44 3.64
CA SER A 154 -31.02 24.17 4.92
C SER A 154 -30.06 23.61 5.98
N TRP A 155 -28.91 23.09 5.54
CA TRP A 155 -27.87 22.52 6.39
C TRP A 155 -26.51 23.23 6.19
N GLY A 156 -25.63 23.05 7.16
CA GLY A 156 -24.28 23.61 7.16
C GLY A 156 -24.03 24.54 8.34
N PHE A 157 -22.78 24.55 8.80
CA PHE A 157 -22.35 25.32 9.96
C PHE A 157 -20.90 25.81 9.80
N GLU A 158 -20.52 26.77 10.63
CA GLU A 158 -19.15 27.33 10.65
C GLU A 158 -18.57 27.25 12.06
N LEU A 159 -17.31 26.82 12.14
CA LEU A 159 -16.51 26.80 13.36
C LEU A 159 -15.43 27.89 13.27
N PRO A 160 -15.21 28.69 14.33
CA PRO A 160 -14.11 29.65 14.36
C PRO A 160 -12.77 28.91 14.49
N GLY A 161 -11.79 29.29 13.67
CA GLY A 161 -10.44 28.73 13.70
C GLY A 161 -10.11 27.82 12.52
N SER A 162 -8.83 27.46 12.47
CA SER A 162 -8.28 26.46 11.56
C SER A 162 -8.35 25.08 12.20
N PHE A 163 -8.85 24.13 11.44
CA PHE A 163 -8.78 22.69 11.73
C PHE A 163 -7.92 21.96 10.67
N ILE A 164 -7.17 22.72 9.86
CA ILE A 164 -6.35 22.19 8.77
C ILE A 164 -5.26 21.28 9.37
N PRO A 165 -5.04 20.06 8.84
CA PRO A 165 -3.83 19.27 9.11
C PRO A 165 -2.57 20.13 8.92
N HIS A 166 -1.49 19.84 9.66
CA HIS A 166 -0.28 20.65 9.64
C HIS A 166 0.18 21.00 8.18
N PRO A 167 0.62 22.25 7.87
CA PRO A 167 0.88 22.73 6.50
C PRO A 167 2.17 22.17 5.85
N ALA A 168 2.47 20.89 6.07
CA ALA A 168 3.38 20.14 5.22
C ALA A 168 2.67 19.88 3.88
N PRO A 169 3.25 20.21 2.72
CA PRO A 169 2.59 20.08 1.41
C PRO A 169 2.43 18.63 0.91
N LEU A 170 2.44 17.66 1.82
CA LEU A 170 2.57 16.22 1.58
C LEU A 170 1.80 15.35 2.61
N SER A 171 1.05 15.95 3.54
CA SER A 171 0.22 15.21 4.51
C SER A 171 -1.24 15.28 4.06
N HIS A 172 -1.79 14.14 3.64
CA HIS A 172 -3.16 14.02 3.09
C HIS A 172 -4.12 13.29 4.03
N THR A 173 -3.73 13.00 5.27
CA THR A 173 -4.55 12.26 6.24
C THR A 173 -5.64 13.14 6.87
N THR A 174 -6.88 12.65 6.82
CA THR A 174 -8.06 13.32 7.36
C THR A 174 -8.02 13.27 8.89
N HIS A 175 -7.88 14.42 9.56
CA HIS A 175 -7.97 14.52 11.03
C HIS A 175 -9.44 14.64 11.50
N THR A 176 -10.36 14.01 10.76
CA THR A 176 -11.80 14.06 10.95
C THR A 176 -12.35 12.65 11.09
N ILE A 177 -12.96 12.31 12.22
CA ILE A 177 -13.88 11.17 12.27
C ILE A 177 -15.25 11.68 11.82
N PHE A 178 -15.87 11.01 10.86
CA PHE A 178 -17.24 11.27 10.42
C PHE A 178 -18.06 9.97 10.41
N ALA A 179 -18.64 9.63 11.56
CA ALA A 179 -19.27 8.33 11.80
C ALA A 179 -20.43 8.45 12.80
N ASP A 180 -21.33 7.47 12.80
CA ASP A 180 -22.35 7.30 13.84
C ASP A 180 -21.68 6.72 15.08
N LEU A 181 -21.22 7.59 15.99
CA LEU A 181 -20.48 7.19 17.18
C LEU A 181 -21.41 6.79 18.31
N ASN A 182 -22.59 7.39 18.36
CA ASN A 182 -23.57 7.20 19.43
C ASN A 182 -24.66 6.14 19.12
N LYS A 183 -24.69 5.63 17.88
CA LYS A 183 -25.62 4.62 17.35
C LYS A 183 -27.07 5.11 17.26
N ASP A 184 -27.28 6.39 16.92
CA ASP A 184 -28.62 6.99 16.67
C ASP A 184 -29.01 7.08 15.18
N GLY A 185 -28.10 6.72 14.27
CA GLY A 185 -28.29 6.73 12.82
C GLY A 185 -27.80 8.01 12.12
N ASN A 186 -27.44 9.06 12.85
CA ASN A 186 -26.79 10.25 12.30
C ASN A 186 -25.26 10.12 12.42
N LYS A 187 -24.50 10.93 11.66
CA LYS A 187 -23.04 10.94 11.74
C LYS A 187 -22.53 12.17 12.50
N GLU A 188 -21.73 11.92 13.53
CA GLU A 188 -21.05 12.92 14.32
C GLU A 188 -19.69 13.31 13.71
N PHE A 189 -19.12 14.40 14.21
CA PHE A 189 -17.79 14.86 13.85
C PHE A 189 -16.86 14.84 15.07
N VAL A 190 -15.67 14.22 14.93
CA VAL A 190 -14.53 14.46 15.82
C VAL A 190 -13.45 15.21 15.06
N LEU A 191 -12.99 16.34 15.62
CA LEU A 191 -12.08 17.28 14.95
C LEU A 191 -11.00 17.79 15.91
N ILE A 192 -9.78 18.02 15.40
CA ILE A 192 -8.70 18.66 16.14
C ILE A 192 -8.43 20.06 15.55
N ASP A 193 -8.41 21.11 16.38
CA ASP A 193 -8.02 22.46 15.95
C ASP A 193 -6.51 22.70 16.07
N THR A 194 -5.98 23.69 15.34
CA THR A 194 -4.55 24.08 15.41
C THR A 194 -4.11 24.64 16.77
N ASN A 195 -4.99 24.66 17.77
CA ASN A 195 -4.67 24.95 19.16
C ASN A 195 -4.71 23.67 20.01
N GLU A 196 -4.53 22.48 19.44
CA GLU A 196 -4.50 21.18 20.13
C GLU A 196 -5.77 20.94 20.96
N THR A 197 -6.92 21.33 20.42
CA THR A 197 -8.23 21.16 21.06
C THR A 197 -9.09 20.20 20.27
N VAL A 198 -9.57 19.14 20.93
CA VAL A 198 -10.44 18.11 20.37
C VAL A 198 -11.90 18.52 20.54
N TYR A 199 -12.69 18.41 19.47
CA TYR A 199 -14.12 18.72 19.43
C TYR A 199 -14.88 17.45 19.08
N TYR A 200 -15.98 17.19 19.79
CA TYR A 200 -16.99 16.22 19.41
C TYR A 200 -18.31 16.98 19.19
N LEU A 201 -18.90 16.82 18.01
CA LEU A 201 -20.06 17.57 17.52
C LEU A 201 -21.14 16.64 17.02
N ASP A 202 -22.41 17.01 17.23
CA ASP A 202 -23.54 16.34 16.58
C ASP A 202 -23.57 16.61 15.06
N HIS A 203 -24.45 15.89 14.35
CA HIS A 203 -24.70 16.05 12.90
C HIS A 203 -25.18 17.46 12.47
N LEU A 204 -25.43 18.38 13.42
CA LEU A 204 -25.80 19.78 13.18
C LEU A 204 -24.66 20.76 13.55
N GLY A 205 -23.51 20.25 13.99
CA GLY A 205 -22.36 21.04 14.43
C GLY A 205 -22.47 21.61 15.85
N ASN A 206 -23.44 21.17 16.66
CA ASN A 206 -23.52 21.55 18.06
C ASN A 206 -22.48 20.80 18.89
N LYS A 207 -21.86 21.50 19.83
CA LYS A 207 -20.87 20.92 20.74
C LYS A 207 -21.54 19.99 21.74
N MET A 208 -21.03 18.77 21.84
CA MET A 208 -21.51 17.77 22.77
C MET A 208 -21.15 18.12 24.23
N THR A 209 -21.81 17.45 25.18
CA THR A 209 -21.65 17.79 26.61
C THR A 209 -20.19 17.62 27.05
N ASN A 210 -19.67 18.61 27.80
CA ASN A 210 -18.26 18.73 28.22
C ASN A 210 -17.21 18.96 27.12
N TRP A 211 -17.60 19.00 25.83
CA TRP A 211 -16.70 19.33 24.72
C TRP A 211 -16.67 20.84 24.43
N PRO A 212 -15.56 21.39 23.89
CA PRO A 212 -14.34 20.71 23.44
C PRO A 212 -13.30 20.55 24.55
N ILE A 213 -12.37 19.61 24.37
CA ILE A 213 -11.33 19.27 25.34
C ILE A 213 -9.96 19.74 24.82
N LYS A 214 -9.27 20.56 25.62
CA LYS A 214 -7.94 21.10 25.30
C LYS A 214 -6.86 20.14 25.80
N VAL A 215 -6.06 19.58 24.90
CA VAL A 215 -4.86 18.79 25.23
C VAL A 215 -3.68 19.74 25.45
N ASN A 216 -2.83 19.43 26.44
CA ASN A 216 -1.68 20.27 26.84
C ASN A 216 -0.35 19.74 26.32
N ASP A 217 -0.39 19.06 25.16
CA ASP A 217 0.71 18.47 24.41
C ASP A 217 0.36 18.57 22.92
N SER A 218 1.26 18.21 21.99
CA SER A 218 0.92 18.31 20.55
C SER A 218 0.14 17.08 20.08
N ILE A 219 -0.95 17.29 19.36
CA ILE A 219 -1.81 16.25 18.77
C ILE A 219 -2.10 16.52 17.29
N SER A 220 -1.70 17.68 16.75
CA SER A 220 -1.98 18.13 15.37
C SER A 220 -1.28 17.35 14.23
N TYR A 221 -0.55 16.28 14.55
CA TYR A 221 0.06 15.36 13.58
C TYR A 221 -0.59 13.98 13.56
N ILE A 222 -1.42 13.68 14.56
CA ILE A 222 -1.96 12.35 14.80
C ILE A 222 -3.49 12.44 14.73
N PRO A 223 -4.14 11.80 13.76
CA PRO A 223 -5.60 11.81 13.66
C PRO A 223 -6.24 11.15 14.89
N PRO A 224 -7.43 11.61 15.32
CA PRO A 224 -8.19 10.97 16.39
C PRO A 224 -8.76 9.64 15.89
N VAL A 225 -8.94 8.69 16.82
CA VAL A 225 -9.54 7.37 16.56
C VAL A 225 -10.71 7.15 17.53
N ALA A 226 -11.69 6.31 17.16
CA ALA A 226 -12.82 5.99 18.03
C ALA A 226 -13.09 4.48 18.13
N GLU A 227 -12.94 3.92 19.32
CA GLU A 227 -13.13 2.49 19.56
C GLU A 227 -13.68 2.19 20.97
N ASP A 228 -14.42 1.09 21.11
CA ASP A 228 -14.93 0.57 22.39
C ASP A 228 -13.79 -0.10 23.15
N ILE A 229 -13.02 0.71 23.89
CA ILE A 229 -11.87 0.24 24.69
C ILE A 229 -12.29 -0.22 26.09
N THR A 230 -13.56 -0.03 26.46
CA THR A 230 -14.11 -0.41 27.76
C THR A 230 -15.00 -1.65 27.72
N ASN A 231 -15.25 -2.20 26.51
CA ASN A 231 -16.13 -3.33 26.24
C ASN A 231 -17.56 -3.11 26.76
N ASP A 232 -18.06 -1.86 26.68
CA ASP A 232 -19.39 -1.48 27.17
C ASP A 232 -20.45 -1.32 26.06
N GLY A 233 -19.99 -1.30 24.80
CA GLY A 233 -20.81 -1.15 23.60
C GLY A 233 -20.90 0.27 23.06
N GLU A 234 -20.37 1.29 23.74
CA GLU A 234 -20.17 2.66 23.21
C GLU A 234 -18.70 2.85 22.77
N LYS A 235 -18.43 3.75 21.84
CA LYS A 235 -17.05 4.05 21.39
C LYS A 235 -16.45 5.20 22.19
N GLU A 236 -15.25 5.03 22.71
CA GLU A 236 -14.43 6.12 23.27
C GLU A 236 -13.77 6.92 22.15
N ILE A 237 -13.42 8.19 22.41
CA ILE A 237 -12.55 8.99 21.55
C ILE A 237 -11.12 8.91 22.10
N ILE A 238 -10.21 8.38 21.28
CA ILE A 238 -8.78 8.19 21.59
C ILE A 238 -7.94 9.21 20.81
N VAL A 239 -7.02 9.89 21.51
CA VAL A 239 -6.06 10.83 20.92
C VAL A 239 -4.67 10.64 21.52
N THR A 240 -3.72 10.27 20.67
CA THR A 240 -2.30 10.13 21.01
C THR A 240 -1.55 11.45 20.79
N THR A 241 -0.59 11.78 21.65
CA THR A 241 0.27 12.97 21.51
C THR A 241 1.56 12.66 20.75
N ASP A 242 2.23 13.69 20.23
CA ASP A 242 3.55 13.58 19.60
C ASP A 242 4.60 12.94 20.53
N LYS A 243 4.41 13.03 21.85
CA LYS A 243 5.25 12.35 22.85
C LYS A 243 4.74 10.96 23.25
N GLY A 244 3.64 10.46 22.70
CA GLY A 244 3.11 9.13 22.99
C GLY A 244 2.32 9.03 24.30
N PHE A 245 1.70 10.13 24.75
CA PHE A 245 0.61 10.03 25.73
C PHE A 245 -0.68 9.70 25.00
N ILE A 246 -1.38 8.64 25.43
CA ILE A 246 -2.67 8.23 24.85
C ILE A 246 -3.76 8.72 25.79
N ASN A 247 -4.67 9.55 25.28
CA ASN A 247 -5.79 10.09 26.04
C ASN A 247 -7.07 9.43 25.53
N ALA A 248 -7.98 9.04 26.43
CA ALA A 248 -9.27 8.50 26.06
C ALA A 248 -10.40 9.18 26.85
N TRP A 249 -11.52 9.44 26.16
CA TRP A 249 -12.73 10.02 26.73
C TRP A 249 -13.97 9.31 26.20
N PHE A 250 -14.93 9.05 27.09
CA PHE A 250 -16.29 8.69 26.70
C PHE A 250 -16.91 9.83 25.85
N LEU A 251 -17.90 9.53 25.01
CA LEU A 251 -18.62 10.52 24.19
C LEU A 251 -19.21 11.69 25.01
N ASN A 252 -19.50 11.48 26.29
CA ASN A 252 -19.95 12.51 27.23
C ASN A 252 -18.83 13.45 27.74
N GLY A 253 -17.58 13.30 27.26
CA GLY A 253 -16.41 14.11 27.57
C GLY A 253 -15.79 13.87 28.96
N SER A 254 -16.20 12.81 29.67
CA SER A 254 -15.48 12.35 30.87
C SER A 254 -14.30 11.44 30.50
N VAL A 255 -13.24 11.49 31.30
CA VAL A 255 -12.00 10.74 31.07
C VAL A 255 -12.23 9.28 31.44
N VAL A 256 -11.75 8.35 30.60
CA VAL A 256 -11.74 6.91 30.88
C VAL A 256 -10.83 6.64 32.09
N GLU A 257 -11.24 5.77 33.01
CA GLU A 257 -10.43 5.50 34.21
C GLU A 257 -9.06 4.91 33.81
N GLY A 258 -7.99 5.36 34.46
CA GLY A 258 -6.61 4.98 34.15
C GLY A 258 -5.92 5.81 33.05
N PHE A 259 -6.65 6.59 32.26
CA PHE A 259 -6.05 7.45 31.22
C PHE A 259 -5.58 8.82 31.76
N PRO A 260 -4.55 9.46 31.14
CA PRO A 260 -3.84 9.02 29.95
C PRO A 260 -2.81 7.91 30.20
N LEU A 261 -2.71 6.96 29.27
CA LEU A 261 -1.63 5.99 29.20
C LEU A 261 -0.38 6.61 28.54
N LYS A 262 0.75 5.89 28.61
CA LYS A 262 2.04 6.35 28.10
C LYS A 262 2.81 5.22 27.44
N ILE A 263 3.14 5.41 26.16
CA ILE A 263 4.07 4.55 25.43
C ILE A 263 5.49 4.73 26.02
N ASN A 264 6.15 3.61 26.33
CA ASN A 264 7.52 3.59 26.83
C ASN A 264 8.52 3.49 25.66
N THR A 265 8.81 4.64 25.06
CA THR A 265 9.77 4.83 23.96
C THR A 265 11.21 4.42 24.33
N THR A 266 11.94 3.81 23.40
CA THR A 266 13.38 3.44 23.51
C THR A 266 14.29 4.66 23.64
N TYR A 267 13.99 5.75 22.93
CA TYR A 267 14.72 7.02 22.92
C TYR A 267 13.84 8.23 23.32
N PRO A 268 13.39 8.35 24.59
CA PRO A 268 12.42 9.35 25.04
C PRO A 268 12.80 10.83 24.87
N ALA A 269 14.05 11.12 24.50
CA ALA A 269 14.56 12.48 24.31
C ALA A 269 14.50 12.96 22.85
N SER A 270 14.30 12.05 21.89
CA SER A 270 14.34 12.31 20.45
C SER A 270 13.19 11.69 19.67
N GLU A 271 12.41 10.79 20.27
CA GLU A 271 11.24 10.19 19.63
C GLU A 271 10.03 11.12 19.58
N GLU A 272 9.36 11.07 18.43
CA GLU A 272 8.07 11.70 18.18
C GLU A 272 7.17 10.73 17.40
N PHE A 273 5.87 10.82 17.63
CA PHE A 273 4.84 10.08 16.90
C PHE A 273 4.15 11.02 15.91
N ARG A 274 3.98 10.58 14.66
CA ARG A 274 3.47 11.41 13.54
C ARG A 274 2.62 10.64 12.52
N GLU A 275 2.25 9.41 12.84
CA GLU A 275 1.51 8.49 11.99
C GLU A 275 0.12 8.23 12.59
N MET A 276 -0.80 7.68 11.79
CA MET A 276 -2.10 7.28 12.32
C MET A 276 -1.92 6.05 13.21
N PRO A 277 -2.42 6.05 14.46
CA PRO A 277 -2.44 4.85 15.27
C PRO A 277 -3.38 3.82 14.67
N MET A 278 -2.88 2.59 14.62
CA MET A 278 -3.58 1.38 14.22
C MET A 278 -4.23 0.78 15.48
N ILE A 279 -5.52 0.46 15.44
CA ILE A 279 -6.28 -0.01 16.61
C ILE A 279 -7.09 -1.27 16.27
N SER A 280 -6.99 -2.30 17.10
CA SER A 280 -7.81 -3.52 17.08
C SER A 280 -7.60 -4.28 18.39
N ASP A 281 -8.47 -5.22 18.75
CA ASP A 281 -7.97 -6.38 19.47
C ASP A 281 -7.11 -7.18 18.48
N PHE A 282 -5.81 -7.28 18.72
CA PHE A 282 -4.85 -7.98 17.83
C PHE A 282 -4.61 -9.40 18.30
N ASN A 283 -4.45 -9.59 19.60
CA ASN A 283 -4.07 -10.86 20.20
C ASN A 283 -5.27 -11.74 20.62
N LEU A 284 -6.49 -11.26 20.33
CA LEU A 284 -7.79 -11.90 20.60
C LEU A 284 -8.06 -12.19 22.09
N ASP A 285 -7.49 -11.39 23.01
CA ASP A 285 -7.78 -11.51 24.44
C ASP A 285 -8.98 -10.68 24.92
N GLY A 286 -9.57 -9.89 24.04
CA GLY A 286 -10.71 -9.02 24.29
C GLY A 286 -10.34 -7.61 24.76
N ASP A 287 -9.07 -7.29 24.98
CA ASP A 287 -8.63 -5.91 25.21
C ASP A 287 -8.13 -5.28 23.90
N VAL A 288 -8.55 -4.03 23.64
CA VAL A 288 -8.13 -3.31 22.44
C VAL A 288 -6.67 -2.86 22.57
N ASP A 289 -5.83 -3.19 21.59
CA ASP A 289 -4.45 -2.74 21.46
C ASP A 289 -4.31 -1.57 20.47
N LEU A 290 -3.29 -0.74 20.70
CA LEU A 290 -2.91 0.37 19.82
C LEU A 290 -1.45 0.24 19.39
N PHE A 291 -1.22 0.24 18.08
CA PHE A 291 0.10 0.26 17.47
C PHE A 291 0.35 1.59 16.75
N ILE A 292 1.56 2.12 16.86
CA ILE A 292 1.96 3.37 16.20
C ILE A 292 3.48 3.40 15.98
N ALA A 293 3.89 3.82 14.78
CA ALA A 293 5.30 3.99 14.44
C ALA A 293 5.84 5.39 14.81
N SER A 294 7.14 5.45 15.08
CA SER A 294 7.86 6.63 15.54
C SER A 294 8.86 7.14 14.50
N THR A 295 9.19 8.43 14.59
CA THR A 295 10.18 9.09 13.73
C THR A 295 11.62 8.57 13.89
N THR A 296 11.86 7.56 14.74
CA THR A 296 13.18 6.90 14.87
C THR A 296 13.18 5.48 14.30
N SER A 297 12.16 5.08 13.54
CA SER A 297 12.03 3.74 12.93
C SER A 297 11.74 2.63 13.95
N TYR A 298 10.86 2.91 14.90
CA TYR A 298 10.37 1.92 15.86
C TYR A 298 8.84 1.88 15.82
N MET A 299 8.26 0.68 15.77
CA MET A 299 6.85 0.45 16.01
C MET A 299 6.64 0.14 17.50
N TYR A 300 5.63 0.74 18.10
CA TYR A 300 5.25 0.51 19.49
C TYR A 300 3.80 0.06 19.60
N GLY A 301 3.56 -1.03 20.31
CA GLY A 301 2.22 -1.51 20.69
C GLY A 301 1.95 -1.27 22.17
N ILE A 302 0.68 -1.01 22.53
CA ILE A 302 0.21 -0.94 23.91
C ILE A 302 -1.27 -1.31 24.04
N THR A 303 -1.59 -2.17 25.00
CA THR A 303 -2.98 -2.50 25.35
C THR A 303 -3.66 -1.32 26.03
N LEU A 304 -4.84 -0.94 25.55
CA LEU A 304 -5.63 0.18 26.06
C LEU A 304 -6.41 -0.14 27.34
N ASN A 305 -6.14 -1.29 27.98
CA ASN A 305 -6.65 -1.67 29.28
C ASN A 305 -5.63 -1.33 30.41
N PRO A 306 -5.92 -0.36 31.30
CA PRO A 306 -5.03 -0.01 32.41
C PRO A 306 -4.84 -1.12 33.47
N GLU A 307 -5.73 -2.12 33.54
CA GLU A 307 -5.59 -3.28 34.42
C GLU A 307 -4.75 -4.43 33.79
N ASN A 308 -4.66 -4.47 32.45
CA ASN A 308 -3.97 -5.50 31.65
C ASN A 308 -3.03 -4.87 30.59
N ASN A 309 -2.17 -3.95 31.00
CA ASN A 309 -1.30 -3.21 30.09
C ASN A 309 -0.11 -4.08 29.61
N LYS A 310 -0.25 -4.71 28.43
CA LYS A 310 0.87 -5.26 27.65
C LYS A 310 1.48 -4.17 26.77
N THR A 311 2.75 -4.35 26.39
CA THR A 311 3.47 -3.43 25.50
C THR A 311 4.40 -4.18 24.57
N TRP A 312 4.46 -3.77 23.31
CA TRP A 312 5.32 -4.33 22.27
C TRP A 312 6.25 -3.26 21.72
N VAL A 313 7.40 -3.67 21.19
CA VAL A 313 8.35 -2.80 20.49
C VAL A 313 9.07 -3.59 19.40
N LYS A 314 9.23 -2.99 18.22
CA LYS A 314 9.95 -3.54 17.07
C LYS A 314 10.74 -2.43 16.39
N GLU A 315 11.98 -2.72 16.02
CA GLU A 315 12.73 -1.86 15.10
C GLU A 315 12.23 -2.14 13.67
N ILE A 316 11.88 -1.08 12.97
CA ILE A 316 11.38 -1.13 11.59
C ILE A 316 12.59 -1.16 10.65
N PRO A 317 12.68 -2.08 9.68
CA PRO A 317 13.77 -2.10 8.73
C PRO A 317 13.76 -0.81 7.90
N HIS A 318 14.88 -0.10 7.91
CA HIS A 318 15.10 1.18 7.22
C HIS A 318 14.36 2.41 7.77
N ASN A 319 14.82 3.59 7.31
CA ASN A 319 14.61 4.84 8.01
C ASN A 319 13.22 5.46 7.72
N VAL A 320 12.41 5.58 8.77
CA VAL A 320 11.04 6.13 8.79
C VAL A 320 11.07 7.68 8.73
N TYR A 321 11.88 8.23 7.82
CA TYR A 321 12.19 9.66 7.79
C TYR A 321 11.04 10.52 7.22
N TYR A 322 10.11 9.91 6.46
CA TYR A 322 8.90 10.55 5.91
C TYR A 322 7.77 9.53 5.56
N PRO A 323 7.21 8.75 6.50
CA PRO A 323 5.90 8.14 6.30
C PRO A 323 4.84 9.27 6.29
N SER A 324 3.94 9.21 5.32
CA SER A 324 2.77 10.10 5.21
C SER A 324 1.52 9.28 4.99
N THR A 325 1.55 8.06 5.50
CA THR A 325 0.82 6.88 5.05
C THR A 325 0.23 6.20 6.27
N GLN A 326 -0.97 5.67 6.14
CA GLN A 326 -1.62 4.88 7.18
C GLN A 326 -1.22 3.42 6.97
N GLY A 327 -0.81 2.74 8.04
CA GLY A 327 -0.73 1.28 8.04
C GLY A 327 -2.11 0.66 8.14
N ILE A 328 -2.26 -0.56 7.62
CA ILE A 328 -3.50 -1.34 7.66
C ILE A 328 -3.35 -2.44 8.71
N ILE A 329 -4.50 -2.86 9.27
CA ILE A 329 -4.63 -4.07 10.07
C ILE A 329 -5.64 -4.96 9.36
N TYR A 330 -5.25 -6.17 9.00
CA TYR A 330 -6.12 -7.17 8.40
C TYR A 330 -5.59 -8.58 8.69
N ASP A 331 -6.44 -9.59 8.54
CA ASP A 331 -6.17 -11.03 8.67
C ASP A 331 -5.87 -11.51 7.24
N ILE A 332 -4.60 -11.41 6.80
CA ILE A 332 -4.27 -11.53 5.36
C ILE A 332 -4.12 -12.96 4.86
N ASP A 333 -3.73 -13.88 5.75
CA ASP A 333 -3.55 -15.31 5.48
C ASP A 333 -4.72 -16.17 6.02
N ASN A 334 -5.82 -15.51 6.40
CA ASN A 334 -7.03 -16.11 6.97
C ASN A 334 -6.78 -17.02 8.20
N ASP A 335 -5.65 -16.91 8.91
CA ASP A 335 -5.34 -17.74 10.07
C ASP A 335 -6.18 -17.36 11.31
N GLY A 336 -6.79 -16.17 11.29
CA GLY A 336 -7.67 -15.62 12.32
C GLY A 336 -6.99 -14.59 13.23
N TYR A 337 -5.67 -14.42 13.15
CA TYR A 337 -4.93 -13.30 13.74
C TYR A 337 -4.99 -12.08 12.81
N LYS A 338 -4.10 -11.09 13.01
CA LYS A 338 -4.10 -9.86 12.22
C LYS A 338 -2.73 -9.23 12.13
N GLU A 339 -2.36 -8.90 10.91
CA GLU A 339 -1.05 -8.47 10.52
C GLU A 339 -1.04 -6.94 10.41
N ILE A 340 0.12 -6.35 10.65
CA ILE A 340 0.33 -4.92 10.46
C ILE A 340 1.02 -4.69 9.12
N LEU A 341 0.27 -4.15 8.16
CA LEU A 341 0.77 -3.76 6.84
C LEU A 341 1.27 -2.31 6.92
N GLN A 342 2.57 -2.13 7.18
CA GLN A 342 3.20 -0.81 7.35
C GLN A 342 3.99 -0.42 6.10
N LEU A 343 3.46 0.52 5.31
CA LEU A 343 4.19 1.06 4.17
C LEU A 343 5.29 2.03 4.63
N LEU A 344 6.50 1.84 4.07
CA LEU A 344 7.72 2.59 4.36
C LEU A 344 8.13 3.47 3.17
N TYR A 345 9.29 4.13 3.23
CA TYR A 345 9.77 4.94 2.10
C TYR A 345 10.21 4.09 0.89
N ASN A 346 10.69 2.88 1.16
CA ASN A 346 11.41 2.00 0.25
C ASN A 346 10.75 0.63 0.05
N GLY A 347 9.57 0.40 0.64
CA GLY A 347 8.90 -0.89 0.56
C GLY A 347 7.67 -0.99 1.46
N LEU A 348 7.11 -2.19 1.54
CA LEU A 348 6.11 -2.61 2.51
C LEU A 348 6.77 -3.54 3.54
N ALA A 349 6.47 -3.38 4.82
CA ALA A 349 6.82 -4.34 5.87
C ALA A 349 5.53 -4.89 6.48
N VAL A 350 5.40 -6.22 6.52
CA VAL A 350 4.24 -6.91 7.08
C VAL A 350 4.66 -7.62 8.37
N TYR A 351 3.81 -7.54 9.40
CA TYR A 351 4.14 -8.03 10.73
C TYR A 351 3.01 -8.79 11.42
N ASN A 352 3.24 -10.06 11.71
CA ASN A 352 2.49 -10.82 12.69
C ASN A 352 2.54 -10.20 14.10
N VAL A 353 1.41 -10.18 14.80
CA VAL A 353 1.30 -9.67 16.19
C VAL A 353 0.73 -10.72 17.14
N THR A 354 1.62 -11.40 17.87
CA THR A 354 1.25 -12.33 18.95
C THR A 354 1.83 -11.87 20.30
N GLU A 355 2.67 -12.68 20.95
CA GLU A 355 3.43 -12.25 22.15
C GLU A 355 4.56 -11.26 21.79
N SER A 356 4.95 -11.21 20.51
CA SER A 356 5.91 -10.25 19.93
C SER A 356 5.41 -9.75 18.57
N ILE A 357 6.02 -8.66 18.09
CA ILE A 357 5.86 -8.19 16.70
C ILE A 357 6.96 -8.88 15.88
N ASN A 358 6.58 -9.80 15.00
CA ASN A 358 7.52 -10.50 14.12
C ASN A 358 7.41 -9.88 12.72
N LEU A 359 8.50 -9.85 11.96
CA LEU A 359 8.42 -9.45 10.55
C LEU A 359 8.16 -10.76 9.80
N GLU A 360 7.13 -10.83 8.98
CA GLU A 360 6.90 -11.97 8.09
C GLU A 360 7.74 -11.76 6.84
N PHE A 361 7.36 -10.77 6.02
CA PHE A 361 8.11 -10.39 4.83
C PHE A 361 8.36 -8.88 4.74
N TYR A 362 9.27 -8.53 3.83
CA TYR A 362 9.56 -7.15 3.45
C TYR A 362 9.69 -7.03 1.93
N PHE A 363 8.73 -6.38 1.29
CA PHE A 363 8.76 -6.14 -0.14
C PHE A 363 9.50 -4.83 -0.50
N GLY A 364 10.56 -4.93 -1.29
CA GLY A 364 11.57 -3.87 -1.44
C GLY A 364 11.75 -3.23 -2.83
N ALA A 365 10.77 -3.31 -3.74
CA ALA A 365 10.97 -2.94 -5.16
C ALA A 365 11.04 -1.42 -5.47
N GLY A 366 12.05 -0.72 -4.95
CA GLY A 366 12.41 0.64 -5.34
C GLY A 366 12.35 1.67 -4.22
N SER A 367 11.78 2.85 -4.50
CA SER A 367 11.71 3.94 -3.51
C SER A 367 10.59 4.94 -3.81
N ASN A 368 10.28 5.77 -2.80
CA ASN A 368 9.19 6.74 -2.82
C ASN A 368 7.81 6.10 -2.94
N TYR A 369 7.59 5.04 -2.15
CA TYR A 369 6.26 4.52 -1.83
C TYR A 369 5.46 5.56 -1.04
N ARG A 370 4.26 5.86 -1.52
CA ARG A 370 3.50 7.06 -1.13
C ARG A 370 1.99 6.85 -1.31
N GLY A 371 1.36 6.30 -0.29
CA GLY A 371 -0.08 6.04 -0.17
C GLY A 371 -0.28 5.13 1.04
N SER A 372 -1.49 4.98 1.55
CA SER A 372 -1.78 3.75 2.31
C SER A 372 -1.74 2.58 1.31
N PRO A 373 -1.42 1.34 1.73
CA PRO A 373 -1.78 0.17 0.94
C PRO A 373 -3.30 0.13 0.72
N ALA A 374 -3.76 -0.67 -0.22
CA ALA A 374 -5.11 -1.21 -0.24
C ALA A 374 -5.04 -2.74 -0.20
N ILE A 375 -6.16 -3.39 0.11
CA ILE A 375 -6.29 -4.84 0.15
C ILE A 375 -7.64 -5.24 -0.44
N ALA A 376 -7.66 -6.31 -1.23
CA ALA A 376 -8.86 -6.95 -1.73
C ALA A 376 -8.51 -8.33 -2.29
N ASP A 377 -9.46 -9.25 -2.14
CA ASP A 377 -9.64 -10.49 -2.90
C ASP A 377 -9.87 -10.08 -4.37
N ILE A 378 -8.80 -10.07 -5.16
CA ILE A 378 -8.73 -9.60 -6.55
C ILE A 378 -8.94 -10.77 -7.51
N ASP A 379 -8.37 -11.94 -7.20
CA ASP A 379 -8.43 -13.14 -8.04
C ASP A 379 -9.69 -14.01 -7.80
N GLY A 380 -10.33 -13.88 -6.63
CA GLY A 380 -11.54 -14.60 -6.25
C GLY A 380 -11.32 -15.84 -5.37
N ASP A 381 -10.10 -16.11 -4.89
CA ASP A 381 -9.74 -17.30 -4.13
C ASP A 381 -10.20 -17.29 -2.66
N ASN A 382 -10.58 -16.10 -2.14
CA ASN A 382 -10.98 -15.74 -0.76
C ASN A 382 -9.84 -15.40 0.23
N GLU A 383 -8.59 -15.32 -0.22
CA GLU A 383 -7.48 -14.65 0.46
C GLU A 383 -7.46 -13.15 0.07
N VAL A 384 -6.42 -12.38 0.39
CA VAL A 384 -6.40 -10.94 0.05
C VAL A 384 -5.05 -10.39 -0.38
N GLU A 385 -5.05 -9.82 -1.58
CA GLU A 385 -3.88 -9.30 -2.23
C GLU A 385 -3.61 -7.87 -1.77
N ILE A 386 -2.34 -7.47 -1.77
CA ILE A 386 -1.86 -6.24 -1.18
C ILE A 386 -1.41 -5.25 -2.26
N ILE A 387 -2.26 -4.26 -2.53
CA ILE A 387 -2.02 -3.26 -3.57
C ILE A 387 -1.23 -2.08 -3.00
N ILE A 388 -0.01 -1.88 -3.50
CA ILE A 388 0.87 -0.76 -3.12
C ILE A 388 1.32 0.06 -4.33
N SER A 389 1.79 1.28 -4.10
CA SER A 389 2.21 2.17 -5.19
C SER A 389 3.43 3.03 -4.85
N ASN A 390 4.39 3.06 -5.78
CA ASN A 390 5.49 4.00 -5.82
C ASN A 390 5.35 4.94 -7.05
N THR A 391 6.37 5.75 -7.34
CA THR A 391 6.33 6.77 -8.41
C THR A 391 6.45 6.20 -9.85
N ILE A 392 6.75 4.91 -9.98
CA ILE A 392 7.05 4.22 -11.25
C ILE A 392 6.11 3.04 -11.50
N TYR A 393 5.72 2.33 -10.45
CA TYR A 393 4.83 1.17 -10.52
C TYR A 393 3.80 1.18 -9.39
N ALA A 394 2.64 0.59 -9.65
CA ALA A 394 1.88 -0.10 -8.65
C ALA A 394 2.24 -1.60 -8.67
N TYR A 395 2.05 -2.27 -7.54
CA TYR A 395 2.22 -3.71 -7.43
C TYR A 395 0.97 -4.28 -6.79
N ILE A 396 0.50 -5.39 -7.34
CA ILE A 396 -0.36 -6.34 -6.66
C ILE A 396 0.60 -7.38 -6.08
N LEU A 397 0.46 -7.67 -4.79
CA LEU A 397 1.28 -8.64 -4.08
C LEU A 397 0.37 -9.70 -3.47
N GLU A 398 0.88 -10.92 -3.37
CA GLU A 398 0.26 -11.96 -2.57
C GLU A 398 0.25 -11.64 -1.07
N HIS A 399 -0.53 -12.42 -0.33
CA HIS A 399 -0.55 -12.36 1.14
C HIS A 399 0.84 -12.67 1.75
N ASP A 400 1.69 -13.45 1.07
CA ASP A 400 3.06 -13.78 1.49
C ASP A 400 4.14 -12.79 0.99
N GLY A 401 3.78 -11.92 0.04
CA GLY A 401 4.65 -10.92 -0.57
C GLY A 401 5.22 -11.23 -1.96
N GLU A 402 4.84 -12.35 -2.59
CA GLU A 402 5.06 -12.61 -4.02
C GLU A 402 4.41 -11.52 -4.89
N VAL A 403 4.87 -11.34 -6.14
CA VAL A 403 4.41 -10.25 -7.02
C VAL A 403 3.58 -10.81 -8.16
N LEU A 404 2.26 -10.84 -7.99
CA LEU A 404 1.33 -11.20 -9.06
C LEU A 404 1.44 -10.23 -10.25
N GLU A 405 1.40 -8.92 -10.01
CA GLU A 405 1.44 -7.95 -11.11
C GLU A 405 2.27 -6.69 -10.81
N GLN A 406 3.06 -6.27 -11.80
CA GLN A 406 3.75 -4.98 -11.83
C GLN A 406 3.13 -4.00 -12.84
N ILE A 407 2.24 -3.14 -12.36
CA ILE A 407 1.47 -2.17 -13.17
C ILE A 407 2.29 -0.88 -13.40
N PRO A 408 2.63 -0.49 -14.66
CA PRO A 408 3.36 0.76 -14.92
C PRO A 408 2.54 2.01 -14.61
N ASN A 409 3.05 2.87 -13.73
CA ASN A 409 2.37 4.11 -13.35
C ASN A 409 2.49 5.21 -14.41
N LEU A 410 1.37 5.85 -14.73
CA LEU A 410 1.31 6.95 -15.69
C LEU A 410 2.07 8.17 -15.19
N ILE A 411 3.04 8.62 -15.98
CA ILE A 411 4.01 9.68 -15.71
C ILE A 411 3.54 10.68 -14.65
N ASN A 412 4.27 10.75 -13.53
CA ASN A 412 4.02 11.67 -12.41
C ASN A 412 2.90 11.21 -11.45
N THR A 413 2.70 9.90 -11.19
CA THR A 413 1.85 9.49 -10.06
C THR A 413 2.38 10.05 -8.74
N GLY A 414 1.47 10.61 -7.94
CA GLY A 414 1.84 11.38 -6.77
C GLY A 414 1.00 11.01 -5.57
N ASN A 415 1.65 10.36 -4.62
CA ASN A 415 1.30 10.33 -3.20
C ASN A 415 -0.15 10.03 -2.83
N LEU A 416 -0.78 9.07 -3.51
CA LEU A 416 -2.17 8.69 -3.28
C LEU A 416 -2.26 7.18 -3.13
N ALA A 417 -3.08 6.74 -2.17
CA ALA A 417 -3.44 5.33 -2.03
C ALA A 417 -4.23 4.89 -3.29
N PRO A 418 -4.03 3.65 -3.77
CA PRO A 418 -5.01 3.04 -4.67
C PRO A 418 -6.37 2.94 -3.97
N LEU A 419 -7.44 2.89 -4.75
CA LEU A 419 -8.74 2.40 -4.29
C LEU A 419 -9.02 1.08 -5.01
N VAL A 420 -9.60 0.13 -4.30
CA VAL A 420 -10.03 -1.17 -4.82
C VAL A 420 -11.49 -1.37 -4.45
N TYR A 421 -12.34 -1.61 -5.45
CA TYR A 421 -13.78 -1.84 -5.28
C TYR A 421 -14.43 -2.20 -6.62
N ASP A 422 -15.34 -3.17 -6.55
CA ASP A 422 -16.39 -3.45 -7.53
C ASP A 422 -17.19 -2.15 -7.86
N ILE A 423 -17.03 -1.64 -9.08
CA ILE A 423 -17.60 -0.38 -9.58
C ILE A 423 -18.88 -0.57 -10.42
N ASP A 424 -18.98 -1.66 -11.19
CA ASP A 424 -20.05 -1.96 -12.15
C ASP A 424 -20.83 -3.27 -11.87
N ARG A 425 -20.39 -4.11 -10.91
CA ARG A 425 -21.15 -5.20 -10.24
C ARG A 425 -21.28 -6.54 -10.93
N ASP A 426 -20.25 -6.94 -11.65
CA ASP A 426 -19.95 -8.34 -11.99
C ASP A 426 -19.45 -9.16 -10.76
N LYS A 427 -18.84 -8.48 -9.78
CA LYS A 427 -18.16 -8.95 -8.53
C LYS A 427 -16.63 -9.07 -8.64
N GLU A 428 -16.02 -8.52 -9.68
CA GLU A 428 -14.57 -8.35 -9.76
C GLU A 428 -14.17 -7.04 -9.05
N ILE A 429 -12.86 -6.73 -8.96
CA ILE A 429 -12.36 -5.63 -8.12
C ILE A 429 -11.46 -4.67 -8.90
N GLU A 430 -11.97 -3.48 -9.20
CA GLU A 430 -11.24 -2.53 -10.02
C GLU A 430 -10.23 -1.73 -9.20
N ILE A 431 -9.00 -1.63 -9.72
CA ILE A 431 -7.93 -0.84 -9.11
C ILE A 431 -7.89 0.56 -9.72
N VAL A 432 -8.23 1.57 -8.91
CA VAL A 432 -8.25 2.98 -9.31
C VAL A 432 -6.98 3.70 -8.89
N HIS A 433 -6.10 3.96 -9.86
CA HIS A 433 -4.83 4.69 -9.71
C HIS A 433 -4.91 6.16 -10.17
N LEU A 434 -4.09 7.02 -9.56
CA LEU A 434 -4.20 8.48 -9.68
C LEU A 434 -2.86 9.15 -10.05
N SER A 435 -2.86 9.98 -11.10
CA SER A 435 -1.67 10.69 -11.58
C SER A 435 -1.71 12.22 -11.39
N LEU A 436 -0.54 12.85 -11.10
CA LEU A 436 -0.36 14.31 -11.04
C LEU A 436 -0.39 14.92 -12.45
N GLY A 437 -1.59 14.94 -12.99
CA GLY A 437 -1.99 15.56 -14.25
C GLY A 437 -3.51 15.56 -14.45
N GLY A 438 -4.27 15.00 -13.50
CA GLY A 438 -5.71 14.78 -13.66
C GLY A 438 -6.02 13.56 -14.53
N VAL A 439 -5.11 12.58 -14.61
CA VAL A 439 -5.40 11.29 -15.21
C VAL A 439 -5.67 10.29 -14.10
N ILE A 440 -6.79 9.58 -14.22
CA ILE A 440 -7.17 8.44 -13.38
C ILE A 440 -7.12 7.22 -14.29
N ARG A 441 -6.47 6.15 -13.84
CA ARG A 441 -6.50 4.83 -14.47
C ARG A 441 -7.41 3.97 -13.60
N ILE A 442 -8.36 3.29 -14.22
CA ILE A 442 -9.11 2.19 -13.65
C ILE A 442 -8.59 0.98 -14.42
N LYS A 443 -8.09 -0.02 -13.68
CA LYS A 443 -7.73 -1.33 -14.22
C LYS A 443 -8.79 -2.32 -13.71
N GLU A 444 -9.39 -3.07 -14.62
CA GLU A 444 -10.17 -4.27 -14.32
C GLU A 444 -9.19 -5.41 -14.04
N THR A 445 -9.38 -6.21 -12.99
CA THR A 445 -8.36 -7.19 -12.58
C THR A 445 -8.56 -8.58 -13.15
N ASN A 446 -9.79 -9.01 -13.40
CA ASN A 446 -10.12 -10.43 -13.57
C ASN A 446 -10.97 -10.76 -14.81
N ASP A 447 -11.03 -9.84 -15.78
CA ASP A 447 -12.06 -9.86 -16.82
C ASP A 447 -11.93 -11.04 -17.82
N PHE A 448 -12.54 -12.16 -17.45
CA PHE A 448 -13.04 -13.17 -18.37
C PHE A 448 -14.34 -12.68 -19.03
N GLY A 449 -14.25 -11.69 -19.93
CA GLY A 449 -15.23 -11.56 -21.01
C GLY A 449 -15.80 -10.20 -21.41
N ILE A 450 -15.70 -9.16 -20.58
CA ILE A 450 -16.55 -7.96 -20.61
C ILE A 450 -15.78 -6.72 -21.09
N ALA A 451 -15.59 -6.65 -22.41
CA ALA A 451 -15.20 -5.44 -23.15
C ALA A 451 -15.79 -4.12 -22.54
N PRO A 452 -15.01 -3.29 -21.79
CA PRO A 452 -15.57 -2.25 -20.93
C PRO A 452 -16.12 -1.03 -21.69
N TRP A 453 -16.05 -1.04 -23.02
CA TRP A 453 -16.73 -0.08 -23.89
C TRP A 453 -18.19 -0.44 -24.19
N ILE A 454 -18.68 -1.61 -23.75
CA ILE A 454 -20.08 -2.06 -23.86
C ILE A 454 -20.89 -1.56 -22.66
N TYR A 455 -20.37 -1.75 -21.45
CA TYR A 455 -21.01 -1.35 -20.19
C TYR A 455 -20.39 -0.04 -19.63
N PRO A 456 -21.04 1.12 -19.79
CA PRO A 456 -20.58 2.34 -19.13
C PRO A 456 -20.80 2.26 -17.61
N LEU A 457 -19.80 2.65 -16.82
CA LEU A 457 -19.74 2.67 -15.34
C LEU A 457 -21.06 2.91 -14.58
N GLY A 458 -21.84 1.86 -14.28
CA GLY A 458 -23.18 1.99 -13.71
C GLY A 458 -24.33 1.68 -14.68
N SER A 459 -24.06 0.87 -15.73
CA SER A 459 -25.07 0.39 -16.66
C SER A 459 -26.32 -0.06 -15.90
N PRO A 460 -27.49 0.55 -16.16
CA PRO A 460 -28.59 0.50 -15.22
C PRO A 460 -29.14 -0.91 -15.13
N THR A 461 -29.18 -1.46 -13.92
CA THR A 461 -29.87 -2.73 -13.65
C THR A 461 -31.29 -2.72 -14.24
N HIS A 462 -31.46 -3.48 -15.31
CA HIS A 462 -32.68 -4.24 -15.59
C HIS A 462 -34.01 -3.46 -15.57
N THR A 463 -34.20 -2.47 -16.45
CA THR A 463 -35.54 -1.86 -16.66
C THR A 463 -36.25 -2.27 -17.96
N SER A 464 -35.58 -3.03 -18.83
CA SER A 464 -36.21 -3.70 -19.98
C SER A 464 -35.50 -5.00 -20.38
N ASN A 465 -35.52 -6.00 -19.49
CA ASN A 465 -35.01 -7.35 -19.75
C ASN A 465 -35.90 -8.04 -20.79
N THR A 466 -35.61 -7.79 -22.06
CA THR A 466 -36.01 -8.64 -23.17
C THR A 466 -34.71 -9.13 -23.77
N ASP A 467 -34.63 -10.44 -23.83
CA ASP A 467 -33.63 -11.28 -24.46
C ASP A 467 -34.54 -12.25 -25.23
N LEU A 468 -34.48 -12.19 -26.56
CA LEU A 468 -35.53 -12.71 -27.43
C LEU A 468 -35.19 -14.09 -28.03
N ASP A 469 -33.92 -14.47 -28.04
CA ASP A 469 -33.41 -15.78 -28.45
C ASP A 469 -32.79 -16.60 -27.30
N GLU A 470 -32.72 -16.03 -26.08
CA GLU A 470 -32.31 -16.67 -24.82
C GLU A 470 -30.80 -17.02 -24.78
N ASP A 471 -29.96 -16.13 -25.30
CA ASP A 471 -28.51 -16.35 -25.48
C ASP A 471 -27.60 -15.74 -24.39
N GLY A 472 -28.11 -14.78 -23.63
CA GLY A 472 -27.39 -14.07 -22.56
C GLY A 472 -27.21 -12.57 -22.81
N LEU A 473 -27.34 -12.11 -24.06
CA LEU A 473 -27.28 -10.72 -24.49
C LEU A 473 -28.70 -10.13 -24.57
N TRP A 474 -28.91 -8.88 -24.17
CA TRP A 474 -30.25 -8.27 -24.19
C TRP A 474 -30.52 -7.54 -25.52
N ASP A 475 -31.79 -7.48 -25.95
CA ASP A 475 -32.26 -6.85 -27.22
C ASP A 475 -31.63 -5.46 -27.52
N PHE A 476 -31.21 -4.71 -26.48
CA PHE A 476 -30.60 -3.39 -26.61
C PHE A 476 -29.06 -3.41 -26.67
N GLU A 477 -28.41 -4.39 -26.05
CA GLU A 477 -26.96 -4.63 -26.16
C GLU A 477 -26.66 -5.11 -27.58
N GLU A 478 -27.51 -6.01 -28.09
CA GLU A 478 -27.51 -6.42 -29.49
C GLU A 478 -27.72 -5.25 -30.47
N GLU A 479 -28.61 -4.28 -30.19
CA GLU A 479 -28.75 -3.08 -31.03
C GLU A 479 -27.49 -2.19 -31.01
N ILE A 480 -26.69 -2.25 -29.94
CA ILE A 480 -25.43 -1.49 -29.78
C ILE A 480 -24.27 -2.19 -30.50
N ILE A 481 -24.12 -3.50 -30.28
CA ILE A 481 -23.05 -4.34 -30.82
C ILE A 481 -23.31 -4.58 -32.32
N GLY A 482 -24.56 -4.89 -32.68
CA GLY A 482 -25.05 -5.03 -34.05
C GLY A 482 -25.46 -6.45 -34.46
N THR A 483 -25.60 -7.36 -33.48
CA THR A 483 -26.10 -8.74 -33.61
C THR A 483 -27.61 -8.77 -33.93
N ASP A 484 -28.17 -9.94 -34.27
CA ASP A 484 -29.60 -10.10 -34.60
C ASP A 484 -30.38 -10.73 -33.46
N VAL A 485 -31.24 -9.90 -32.82
CA VAL A 485 -32.20 -10.14 -31.72
C VAL A 485 -33.20 -11.31 -31.89
N ASN A 486 -32.91 -12.28 -32.75
CA ASN A 486 -33.69 -13.47 -33.03
C ASN A 486 -32.79 -14.68 -33.37
N ASN A 487 -31.48 -14.56 -33.17
CA ASN A 487 -30.44 -15.47 -33.60
C ASN A 487 -29.19 -15.36 -32.69
N SER A 488 -29.23 -16.14 -31.63
CA SER A 488 -28.23 -16.39 -30.57
C SER A 488 -26.80 -16.80 -30.98
N ASP A 489 -26.39 -16.58 -32.22
CA ASP A 489 -25.12 -17.02 -32.86
C ASP A 489 -25.09 -16.31 -34.24
N SER A 490 -24.79 -15.01 -34.21
CA SER A 490 -24.99 -14.03 -35.29
C SER A 490 -24.08 -14.23 -36.48
N ASP A 491 -22.89 -14.81 -36.29
CA ASP A 491 -21.96 -15.10 -37.38
C ASP A 491 -21.90 -16.59 -37.78
N GLY A 492 -22.32 -17.50 -36.90
CA GLY A 492 -22.46 -18.93 -37.18
C GLY A 492 -21.23 -19.78 -36.86
N ASP A 493 -20.34 -19.36 -35.96
CA ASP A 493 -19.12 -20.09 -35.58
C ASP A 493 -19.26 -21.01 -34.35
N THR A 494 -20.44 -21.03 -33.74
CA THR A 494 -20.96 -21.98 -32.72
C THR A 494 -20.80 -21.60 -31.25
N VAL A 495 -20.19 -20.47 -30.93
CA VAL A 495 -20.43 -19.79 -29.64
C VAL A 495 -21.73 -18.97 -29.73
N LEU A 496 -22.25 -18.51 -28.59
CA LEU A 496 -23.42 -17.63 -28.55
C LEU A 496 -22.97 -16.17 -28.43
N ASP A 497 -23.68 -15.21 -29.02
CA ASP A 497 -23.29 -13.79 -28.98
C ASP A 497 -23.14 -13.31 -27.52
N GLY A 498 -24.06 -13.73 -26.65
CA GLY A 498 -24.02 -13.48 -25.21
C GLY A 498 -22.91 -14.20 -24.44
N LEU A 499 -22.27 -15.22 -24.98
CA LEU A 499 -21.07 -15.85 -24.39
C LEU A 499 -19.78 -15.19 -24.92
N GLU A 500 -19.71 -14.89 -26.21
CA GLU A 500 -18.60 -14.11 -26.78
C GLU A 500 -18.46 -12.77 -26.06
N VAL A 501 -19.57 -12.08 -25.81
CA VAL A 501 -19.60 -10.72 -25.23
C VAL A 501 -19.50 -10.66 -23.70
N ASN A 502 -19.87 -11.72 -22.98
CA ASN A 502 -19.91 -11.70 -21.51
C ASN A 502 -19.01 -12.76 -20.84
N GLN A 503 -18.28 -13.59 -21.61
CA GLN A 503 -17.37 -14.61 -21.06
C GLN A 503 -16.02 -14.68 -21.79
N TYR A 504 -15.95 -14.33 -23.09
CA TYR A 504 -14.73 -14.58 -23.89
C TYR A 504 -14.14 -13.33 -24.59
N VAL A 505 -14.78 -12.16 -24.44
CA VAL A 505 -14.42 -10.89 -25.13
C VAL A 505 -14.34 -11.01 -26.68
N LEU A 506 -14.90 -12.06 -27.26
CA LEU A 506 -14.86 -12.35 -28.70
C LEU A 506 -15.89 -11.52 -29.47
N ASN A 507 -15.84 -11.60 -30.80
CA ASN A 507 -16.59 -10.70 -31.67
C ASN A 507 -17.74 -11.41 -32.40
N PRO A 508 -19.01 -11.26 -31.95
CA PRO A 508 -20.19 -12.00 -32.44
C PRO A 508 -20.68 -11.58 -33.84
N GLN A 509 -19.78 -11.11 -34.68
CA GLN A 509 -19.99 -10.72 -36.07
C GLN A 509 -18.86 -11.23 -36.99
N VAL A 510 -17.86 -11.90 -36.43
CA VAL A 510 -16.63 -12.29 -37.11
C VAL A 510 -16.21 -13.68 -36.64
N MET A 511 -16.61 -14.71 -37.38
CA MET A 511 -16.17 -16.10 -37.17
C MET A 511 -14.66 -16.19 -36.88
N ASP A 512 -14.32 -16.28 -35.60
CA ASP A 512 -12.95 -16.18 -35.08
C ASP A 512 -12.58 -17.34 -34.14
N MET A 513 -13.52 -18.25 -33.84
CA MET A 513 -13.23 -19.48 -33.08
C MET A 513 -12.13 -20.40 -33.66
N ASP A 514 -11.81 -20.27 -34.97
CA ASP A 514 -10.70 -20.95 -35.66
C ASP A 514 -9.35 -20.16 -35.56
N TRP A 515 -9.31 -19.03 -34.84
CA TRP A 515 -8.14 -18.14 -34.70
C TRP A 515 -7.36 -18.45 -33.43
N ASP A 516 -6.22 -17.80 -33.32
CA ASP A 516 -5.21 -17.86 -32.27
C ASP A 516 -4.94 -16.38 -31.99
N SER A 517 -5.72 -15.82 -31.07
CA SER A 517 -6.01 -14.37 -30.98
C SER A 517 -4.89 -13.61 -30.25
N ASP A 518 -4.38 -14.17 -29.17
CA ASP A 518 -3.27 -13.68 -28.35
C ASP A 518 -1.88 -14.15 -28.84
N SER A 519 -1.84 -15.24 -29.63
CA SER A 519 -0.63 -15.90 -30.16
C SER A 519 0.12 -16.81 -29.18
N ASP A 520 -0.59 -17.43 -28.21
CA ASP A 520 -0.05 -18.42 -27.27
C ASP A 520 0.22 -19.80 -27.93
N GLY A 521 -0.59 -20.19 -28.93
CA GLY A 521 -0.50 -21.46 -29.65
C GLY A 521 -1.68 -22.42 -29.45
N LEU A 522 -2.66 -22.06 -28.62
CA LEU A 522 -4.02 -22.60 -28.63
C LEU A 522 -4.83 -21.96 -29.77
N THR A 523 -6.13 -22.24 -29.78
CA THR A 523 -7.08 -21.51 -30.62
C THR A 523 -8.27 -21.17 -29.74
N ASN A 524 -8.99 -20.08 -30.08
CA ASN A 524 -10.14 -19.61 -29.30
C ASN A 524 -11.11 -20.78 -28.97
N ILE A 525 -11.31 -21.76 -29.87
CA ILE A 525 -12.14 -22.96 -29.62
C ILE A 525 -11.49 -24.04 -28.74
N ASP A 526 -10.17 -24.23 -28.80
CA ASP A 526 -9.48 -25.12 -27.87
C ASP A 526 -9.59 -24.55 -26.44
N GLU A 527 -9.48 -23.25 -26.28
CA GLU A 527 -9.59 -22.54 -25.00
C GLU A 527 -11.03 -22.58 -24.49
N VAL A 528 -11.99 -22.05 -25.24
CA VAL A 528 -13.42 -22.01 -24.87
C VAL A 528 -14.03 -23.38 -24.57
N ASP A 529 -13.69 -24.42 -25.35
CA ASP A 529 -14.41 -25.70 -25.38
C ASP A 529 -13.61 -26.86 -24.75
N THR A 530 -12.27 -26.75 -24.60
CA THR A 530 -11.40 -27.85 -24.12
C THR A 530 -10.63 -27.52 -22.85
N TYR A 531 -9.95 -26.36 -22.77
CA TYR A 531 -9.04 -26.03 -21.66
C TYR A 531 -9.62 -25.03 -20.65
N LEU A 532 -10.63 -24.25 -21.07
CA LEU A 532 -11.37 -23.23 -20.31
C LEU A 532 -10.56 -21.97 -19.97
N THR A 533 -9.45 -21.76 -20.65
CA THR A 533 -8.58 -20.56 -20.60
C THR A 533 -9.16 -19.39 -21.41
N ASN A 534 -8.48 -18.23 -21.43
CA ASN A 534 -9.00 -16.97 -22.00
C ASN A 534 -8.41 -16.64 -23.39
N PRO A 535 -9.21 -16.67 -24.49
CA PRO A 535 -8.78 -16.41 -25.87
C PRO A 535 -8.04 -15.11 -26.18
N LEU A 536 -8.01 -14.14 -25.27
CA LEU A 536 -7.28 -12.88 -25.42
C LEU A 536 -6.10 -12.71 -24.45
N ASN A 537 -5.93 -13.62 -23.48
CA ASN A 537 -4.89 -13.55 -22.46
C ASN A 537 -4.02 -14.82 -22.51
N PRO A 538 -2.77 -14.73 -22.97
CA PRO A 538 -1.95 -15.90 -23.28
C PRO A 538 -1.39 -16.63 -22.04
N ASP A 539 -1.74 -16.21 -20.83
CA ASP A 539 -1.08 -16.52 -19.55
C ASP A 539 -2.14 -16.38 -18.43
N SER A 540 -2.88 -17.45 -18.15
CA SER A 540 -4.14 -17.44 -17.40
C SER A 540 -3.99 -17.38 -15.87
N ASP A 541 -2.82 -17.71 -15.31
CA ASP A 541 -2.48 -17.54 -13.89
C ASP A 541 -1.35 -16.52 -13.61
N PHE A 542 -0.85 -15.88 -14.68
CA PHE A 542 0.16 -14.81 -14.65
C PHE A 542 1.55 -15.23 -14.16
N ASP A 543 1.87 -16.53 -14.21
CA ASP A 543 3.21 -17.05 -13.89
C ASP A 543 4.26 -16.76 -14.98
N THR A 544 3.90 -16.18 -16.13
CA THR A 544 4.77 -15.87 -17.28
C THR A 544 5.14 -17.04 -18.21
N LEU A 545 4.66 -18.25 -17.94
CA LEU A 545 4.41 -19.24 -18.97
C LEU A 545 3.21 -18.80 -19.81
N SER A 546 2.88 -19.58 -20.82
CA SER A 546 1.68 -19.33 -21.62
C SER A 546 0.88 -20.60 -21.73
N ASP A 547 -0.44 -20.50 -21.64
CA ASP A 547 -1.38 -21.63 -21.55
C ASP A 547 -1.07 -22.72 -22.59
N GLY A 548 -0.77 -22.35 -23.83
CA GLY A 548 -0.38 -23.26 -24.90
C GLY A 548 0.98 -23.95 -24.73
N ASP A 549 1.98 -23.29 -24.14
CA ASP A 549 3.26 -23.91 -23.78
C ASP A 549 3.10 -24.81 -22.55
N GLU A 550 2.30 -24.43 -21.57
CA GLU A 550 1.95 -25.30 -20.45
C GLU A 550 1.24 -26.58 -20.92
N ILE A 551 0.17 -26.45 -21.70
CA ILE A 551 -0.63 -27.58 -22.18
C ILE A 551 0.14 -28.49 -23.15
N TYR A 552 1.04 -27.94 -23.99
CA TYR A 552 1.70 -28.72 -25.05
C TYR A 552 3.20 -29.01 -24.83
N VAL A 553 3.89 -28.27 -23.96
CA VAL A 553 5.34 -28.39 -23.74
C VAL A 553 5.65 -28.91 -22.33
N TYR A 554 5.11 -28.28 -21.28
CA TYR A 554 5.50 -28.54 -19.89
C TYR A 554 4.55 -29.54 -19.17
N PHE A 555 3.29 -29.58 -19.57
CA PHE A 555 2.19 -30.36 -18.99
C PHE A 555 1.75 -29.93 -17.58
N THR A 556 1.97 -28.65 -17.28
CA THR A 556 1.49 -27.91 -16.10
C THR A 556 0.01 -27.51 -16.22
N SER A 557 -0.49 -26.75 -15.25
CA SER A 557 -1.89 -26.32 -15.14
C SER A 557 -2.00 -24.80 -15.30
N PRO A 558 -2.64 -24.27 -16.37
CA PRO A 558 -2.75 -22.83 -16.68
C PRO A 558 -3.75 -22.07 -15.78
N PHE A 559 -3.78 -22.42 -14.50
CA PHE A 559 -4.64 -21.90 -13.43
C PHE A 559 -3.96 -22.10 -12.06
N SER A 560 -2.65 -22.37 -12.03
CA SER A 560 -1.88 -22.75 -10.85
C SER A 560 -0.40 -22.49 -11.14
N SER A 561 0.08 -21.31 -10.74
CA SER A 561 1.48 -20.88 -10.91
C SER A 561 2.51 -21.80 -10.24
N ASP A 562 2.07 -22.65 -9.30
CA ASP A 562 2.73 -23.84 -8.78
C ASP A 562 1.78 -25.03 -9.06
N SER A 563 2.14 -25.90 -9.99
CA SER A 563 1.27 -26.98 -10.49
C SER A 563 1.19 -28.20 -9.56
N ASP A 564 2.09 -28.35 -8.60
CA ASP A 564 2.16 -29.54 -7.74
C ASP A 564 2.09 -29.30 -6.22
N GLU A 565 1.92 -28.03 -5.84
CA GLU A 565 1.68 -27.49 -4.50
C GLU A 565 2.87 -27.67 -3.53
N ASP A 566 4.11 -27.50 -4.01
CA ASP A 566 5.35 -27.70 -3.22
C ASP A 566 6.07 -26.43 -2.75
N GLY A 567 5.71 -25.27 -3.31
CA GLY A 567 6.25 -23.94 -3.00
C GLY A 567 7.27 -23.43 -4.02
N MET A 568 7.43 -24.10 -5.16
CA MET A 568 8.19 -23.62 -6.32
C MET A 568 7.23 -23.35 -7.50
N PRO A 569 7.27 -22.16 -8.13
CA PRO A 569 6.48 -21.90 -9.31
C PRO A 569 7.02 -22.60 -10.56
N ASP A 570 6.12 -22.95 -11.47
CA ASP A 570 6.41 -23.70 -12.68
C ASP A 570 7.48 -22.98 -13.54
N ASN A 571 7.36 -21.64 -13.70
CA ASN A 571 8.36 -20.82 -14.40
C ASN A 571 9.78 -20.95 -13.83
N TYR A 572 9.92 -21.20 -12.53
CA TYR A 572 11.19 -21.22 -11.81
C TYR A 572 11.84 -22.57 -12.03
N GLU A 573 11.07 -23.65 -11.88
CA GLU A 573 11.55 -25.00 -12.13
C GLU A 573 11.96 -25.20 -13.59
N ILE A 574 11.18 -24.68 -14.54
CA ILE A 574 11.50 -24.70 -15.98
C ILE A 574 12.80 -23.93 -16.31
N LEU A 575 13.18 -22.94 -15.50
CA LEU A 575 14.46 -22.21 -15.67
C LEU A 575 15.67 -23.11 -15.38
N TYR A 576 15.51 -24.14 -14.55
CA TYR A 576 16.56 -25.03 -14.08
C TYR A 576 16.27 -26.48 -14.50
N ASP A 577 16.92 -26.95 -15.59
CA ASP A 577 16.86 -28.29 -16.23
C ASP A 577 16.85 -29.54 -15.29
N SER A 578 17.03 -29.37 -13.98
CA SER A 578 17.02 -30.39 -12.92
C SER A 578 15.71 -30.53 -12.15
N HIS A 579 14.75 -29.60 -12.27
CA HIS A 579 13.43 -29.65 -11.63
C HIS A 579 12.34 -30.14 -12.60
N ASP A 580 11.21 -30.60 -12.08
CA ASP A 580 10.04 -31.08 -12.83
C ASP A 580 8.77 -30.51 -12.16
N PRO A 581 8.07 -29.50 -12.76
CA PRO A 581 6.96 -28.74 -12.16
C PRO A 581 5.64 -29.54 -12.02
N ASN A 582 5.79 -30.79 -11.59
CA ASN A 582 4.86 -31.91 -11.58
C ASN A 582 5.35 -33.06 -10.64
N ASP A 583 6.52 -32.95 -10.00
CA ASP A 583 7.04 -33.85 -8.96
C ASP A 583 7.37 -33.09 -7.65
N PRO A 584 6.42 -32.97 -6.69
CA PRO A 584 6.47 -32.12 -5.48
C PRO A 584 7.42 -32.68 -4.38
N THR A 585 8.51 -33.29 -4.82
CA THR A 585 9.55 -33.88 -4.00
C THR A 585 10.92 -33.33 -4.30
N ASP A 586 11.08 -32.55 -5.38
CA ASP A 586 12.34 -31.92 -5.75
C ASP A 586 12.59 -30.56 -5.06
N ALA A 587 11.59 -29.83 -4.56
CA ALA A 587 11.80 -28.73 -3.58
C ALA A 587 12.66 -29.11 -2.38
N GLN A 588 12.69 -30.41 -2.07
CA GLN A 588 13.41 -31.01 -0.94
C GLN A 588 14.67 -31.78 -1.38
N GLU A 589 15.05 -31.71 -2.66
CA GLU A 589 16.37 -32.15 -3.14
C GLU A 589 17.45 -31.05 -2.94
N ASP A 590 18.70 -31.50 -3.00
CA ASP A 590 19.94 -30.73 -2.80
C ASP A 590 20.88 -31.17 -3.95
N PRO A 591 20.75 -30.56 -5.15
CA PRO A 591 21.37 -31.08 -6.37
C PRO A 591 22.89 -30.93 -6.37
N ASP A 592 23.42 -29.86 -5.76
CA ASP A 592 24.85 -29.53 -5.76
C ASP A 592 25.62 -29.96 -4.51
N ASN A 593 24.90 -30.35 -3.45
CA ASN A 593 25.36 -30.97 -2.19
C ASN A 593 26.00 -29.98 -1.21
N ASP A 594 25.50 -28.76 -1.14
CA ASP A 594 25.93 -27.72 -0.19
C ASP A 594 25.14 -27.67 1.13
N ASN A 595 24.07 -28.48 1.25
CA ASN A 595 23.12 -28.60 2.37
C ASN A 595 22.06 -27.50 2.47
N LEU A 596 21.84 -26.71 1.42
CA LEU A 596 20.61 -25.98 1.14
C LEU A 596 19.70 -26.89 0.27
N VAL A 597 18.38 -26.68 0.30
CA VAL A 597 17.44 -27.40 -0.58
C VAL A 597 16.83 -26.42 -1.57
N ASN A 598 16.40 -26.90 -2.74
CA ASN A 598 15.87 -26.09 -3.84
C ASN A 598 14.87 -25.00 -3.40
N LEU A 599 13.93 -25.32 -2.49
CA LEU A 599 12.97 -24.35 -1.94
C LEU A 599 13.63 -23.24 -1.07
N ASP A 600 14.62 -23.61 -0.24
CA ASP A 600 15.40 -22.63 0.53
C ASP A 600 16.28 -21.78 -0.42
N GLU A 601 16.77 -22.35 -1.52
CA GLU A 601 17.55 -21.64 -2.53
C GLU A 601 16.72 -20.63 -3.32
N ARG A 602 15.50 -20.99 -3.74
CA ARG A 602 14.49 -20.06 -4.28
C ARG A 602 14.31 -18.88 -3.34
N ALA A 603 14.04 -19.16 -2.06
CA ALA A 603 13.77 -18.15 -1.04
C ALA A 603 14.97 -17.23 -0.75
N MET A 604 16.20 -17.73 -0.90
CA MET A 604 17.44 -16.97 -0.65
C MET A 604 18.02 -16.33 -1.93
N GLY A 605 17.52 -16.68 -3.11
CA GLY A 605 17.98 -16.20 -4.41
C GLY A 605 19.31 -16.80 -4.86
N THR A 606 19.72 -17.93 -4.29
CA THR A 606 20.91 -18.71 -4.68
C THR A 606 20.61 -19.61 -5.88
N HIS A 607 21.57 -20.41 -6.32
CA HIS A 607 21.47 -21.12 -7.61
C HIS A 607 21.52 -22.67 -7.42
N PRO A 608 20.39 -23.40 -7.58
CA PRO A 608 20.25 -24.84 -7.30
C PRO A 608 21.30 -25.83 -7.82
N GLU A 609 22.03 -25.49 -8.90
CA GLU A 609 23.12 -26.31 -9.43
C GLU A 609 24.54 -25.78 -9.16
N ASN A 610 24.71 -24.79 -8.29
CA ASN A 610 25.98 -24.09 -8.07
C ASN A 610 26.20 -23.67 -6.60
N PRO A 611 27.07 -24.39 -5.85
CA PRO A 611 27.10 -24.36 -4.38
C PRO A 611 27.92 -23.18 -3.81
N ASP A 612 28.05 -22.09 -4.56
CA ASP A 612 28.94 -20.93 -4.36
C ASP A 612 28.47 -19.87 -5.38
N THR A 613 27.30 -19.27 -5.13
CA THR A 613 26.56 -18.43 -6.10
C THR A 613 27.33 -17.19 -6.51
N ASP A 614 28.05 -16.55 -5.58
CA ASP A 614 28.84 -15.36 -5.89
C ASP A 614 30.29 -15.63 -6.32
N GLY A 615 30.80 -16.84 -6.08
CA GLY A 615 32.10 -17.32 -6.53
C GLY A 615 33.28 -16.93 -5.64
N ASP A 616 33.06 -16.67 -4.34
CA ASP A 616 34.08 -16.25 -3.39
C ASP A 616 34.80 -17.38 -2.64
N SER A 617 34.30 -18.62 -2.76
CA SER A 617 34.75 -19.88 -2.12
C SER A 617 34.15 -20.22 -0.75
N LEU A 618 33.19 -19.47 -0.24
CA LEU A 618 32.20 -19.99 0.72
C LEU A 618 31.14 -20.82 -0.03
N LEU A 619 30.29 -21.56 0.71
CA LEU A 619 29.19 -22.32 0.11
C LEU A 619 27.86 -21.75 0.62
N ASP A 620 26.88 -21.58 -0.26
CA ASP A 620 25.65 -20.83 0.02
C ASP A 620 24.92 -21.38 1.27
N GLY A 621 24.78 -22.71 1.36
CA GLY A 621 24.22 -23.43 2.50
C GLY A 621 25.03 -23.32 3.80
N ASP A 622 26.37 -23.22 3.76
CA ASP A 622 27.21 -22.94 4.95
C ASP A 622 27.07 -21.45 5.36
N GLU A 623 27.02 -20.53 4.40
CA GLU A 623 26.81 -19.10 4.63
C GLU A 623 25.47 -18.82 5.31
N ILE A 624 24.37 -19.38 4.80
CA ILE A 624 23.03 -19.21 5.36
C ILE A 624 22.88 -19.97 6.69
N ASN A 625 23.17 -21.28 6.73
CA ASN A 625 22.80 -22.10 7.89
C ASN A 625 23.78 -22.02 9.07
N ARG A 626 25.01 -21.51 8.85
CA ARG A 626 26.07 -21.62 9.85
C ARG A 626 26.79 -20.31 10.16
N TYR A 627 27.03 -19.47 9.15
CA TYR A 627 27.88 -18.28 9.31
C TYR A 627 27.11 -16.95 9.25
N TYR A 628 25.88 -16.95 8.74
CA TYR A 628 25.01 -15.79 8.56
C TYR A 628 25.66 -14.67 7.73
N THR A 629 26.47 -15.06 6.73
CA THR A 629 27.04 -14.19 5.69
C THR A 629 26.09 -14.10 4.48
N ASN A 630 26.50 -13.51 3.35
CA ASN A 630 25.60 -13.20 2.24
C ASN A 630 26.04 -13.89 0.93
N PRO A 631 25.41 -15.00 0.53
CA PRO A 631 25.85 -15.83 -0.60
C PRO A 631 25.67 -15.20 -1.99
N LEU A 632 25.12 -13.98 -2.04
CA LEU A 632 24.94 -13.21 -3.27
C LEU A 632 25.95 -12.05 -3.40
N GLN A 633 26.95 -11.97 -2.53
CA GLN A 633 27.88 -10.83 -2.50
C GLN A 633 29.28 -11.21 -2.00
N PRO A 634 30.29 -11.29 -2.89
CA PRO A 634 31.57 -11.95 -2.61
C PRO A 634 32.35 -11.19 -1.53
N ASP A 635 32.27 -11.66 -0.30
CA ASP A 635 32.74 -10.99 0.92
C ASP A 635 33.62 -11.87 1.85
N ALA A 636 33.99 -13.07 1.40
CA ALA A 636 35.02 -13.95 1.97
C ALA A 636 36.32 -13.22 2.40
N ASP A 637 36.73 -12.17 1.68
CA ASP A 637 37.94 -11.37 1.98
C ASP A 637 37.70 -10.16 2.89
N PHE A 638 36.46 -9.96 3.37
CA PHE A 638 36.07 -8.94 4.34
C PHE A 638 36.24 -9.45 5.77
N ASP A 639 36.25 -8.50 6.70
CA ASP A 639 36.47 -8.64 8.15
C ASP A 639 35.17 -8.12 8.77
N MET A 640 34.15 -8.99 8.85
CA MET A 640 32.75 -8.58 9.11
C MET A 640 32.56 -8.01 10.52
N ASP A 641 33.19 -8.64 11.52
CA ASP A 641 33.14 -8.22 12.93
C ASP A 641 34.21 -7.16 13.32
N GLY A 642 35.29 -7.04 12.55
CA GLY A 642 36.41 -6.15 12.79
C GLY A 642 37.49 -6.67 13.76
N ASP A 643 37.52 -7.98 14.04
CA ASP A 643 38.56 -8.67 14.81
C ASP A 643 39.92 -8.69 14.07
N GLY A 644 39.88 -8.72 12.74
CA GLY A 644 41.06 -8.75 11.86
C GLY A 644 41.42 -10.12 11.30
N LEU A 645 40.55 -11.13 11.44
CA LEU A 645 40.37 -12.25 10.51
C LEU A 645 39.64 -11.78 9.24
N THR A 646 39.40 -12.70 8.32
CA THR A 646 38.44 -12.49 7.23
C THR A 646 37.46 -13.64 7.23
N ASN A 647 36.25 -13.46 6.72
CA ASN A 647 35.18 -14.46 6.73
C ASN A 647 35.71 -15.85 6.32
N VAL A 648 36.48 -15.95 5.22
CA VAL A 648 37.11 -17.23 4.80
C VAL A 648 38.30 -17.71 5.66
N GLU A 649 39.07 -16.83 6.31
CA GLU A 649 40.07 -17.28 7.31
C GLU A 649 39.34 -17.98 8.48
N GLU A 650 38.21 -17.44 8.90
CA GLU A 650 37.42 -17.92 10.04
C GLU A 650 36.74 -19.24 9.74
N VAL A 651 35.98 -19.29 8.64
CA VAL A 651 35.28 -20.48 8.16
C VAL A 651 36.27 -21.64 7.92
N ASP A 652 37.28 -21.40 7.08
CA ASP A 652 38.04 -22.45 6.41
C ASP A 652 39.29 -22.90 7.20
N ILE A 653 39.83 -22.02 8.06
CA ILE A 653 41.09 -22.25 8.79
C ILE A 653 40.88 -22.48 10.29
N TYR A 654 39.94 -21.75 10.92
CA TYR A 654 39.81 -21.71 12.38
C TYR A 654 38.50 -22.30 12.91
N GLY A 655 37.43 -22.32 12.11
CA GLY A 655 36.09 -22.76 12.49
C GLY A 655 35.35 -21.77 13.40
N THR A 656 35.74 -20.50 13.39
CA THR A 656 35.12 -19.39 14.16
C THR A 656 33.91 -18.80 13.43
N ASN A 657 33.20 -17.88 14.05
CA ASN A 657 31.99 -17.25 13.52
C ASN A 657 32.29 -15.84 12.97
N PRO A 658 32.25 -15.60 11.65
CA PRO A 658 32.56 -14.29 11.05
C PRO A 658 31.74 -13.10 11.58
N GLY A 659 30.56 -13.36 12.14
CA GLY A 659 29.71 -12.33 12.74
C GLY A 659 30.01 -12.01 14.21
N ASP A 660 30.97 -12.67 14.86
CA ASP A 660 31.20 -12.59 16.31
C ASP A 660 32.69 -12.59 16.71
N PRO A 661 33.24 -11.45 17.18
CA PRO A 661 34.67 -11.29 17.42
C PRO A 661 35.20 -12.00 18.67
N ASP A 662 34.42 -12.87 19.31
CA ASP A 662 34.75 -13.64 20.52
C ASP A 662 33.91 -14.93 20.52
N SER A 663 34.18 -15.85 19.57
CA SER A 663 33.31 -16.99 19.25
C SER A 663 32.94 -17.86 20.46
N ASP A 664 33.81 -17.98 21.48
CA ASP A 664 33.54 -18.72 22.71
C ASP A 664 33.12 -17.87 23.93
N HIS A 665 33.13 -16.56 23.77
CA HIS A 665 32.70 -15.53 24.74
C HIS A 665 33.53 -15.51 26.04
N ASP A 666 34.82 -15.89 26.01
CA ASP A 666 35.70 -15.84 27.19
C ASP A 666 36.39 -14.48 27.43
N GLY A 667 36.29 -13.56 26.46
CA GLY A 667 36.71 -12.16 26.58
C GLY A 667 38.02 -11.82 25.85
N TYR A 668 38.45 -12.66 24.91
CA TYR A 668 39.58 -12.42 24.00
C TYR A 668 39.10 -12.65 22.57
N THR A 669 39.56 -11.84 21.61
CA THR A 669 39.10 -12.05 20.22
C THR A 669 39.76 -13.26 19.59
N ASP A 670 39.09 -13.85 18.61
CA ASP A 670 39.57 -15.04 17.91
C ASP A 670 40.97 -14.83 17.30
N LYS A 671 41.25 -13.64 16.76
CA LYS A 671 42.61 -13.26 16.32
C LYS A 671 43.59 -13.09 17.47
N GLU A 672 43.20 -12.60 18.65
CA GLU A 672 44.07 -12.56 19.83
C GLU A 672 44.44 -13.98 20.30
N GLU A 673 43.47 -14.89 20.32
CA GLU A 673 43.56 -16.31 20.66
C GLU A 673 44.51 -17.07 19.72
N ILE A 674 44.27 -16.99 18.41
CA ILE A 674 45.10 -17.60 17.35
C ILE A 674 46.54 -17.09 17.43
N ASN A 675 46.73 -15.78 17.66
CA ASN A 675 48.06 -15.19 17.85
C ASN A 675 48.76 -15.70 19.13
N ALA A 676 48.00 -15.97 20.19
CA ALA A 676 48.50 -16.51 21.45
C ALA A 676 48.72 -18.03 21.44
N LYS A 677 48.07 -18.75 20.52
CA LYS A 677 47.96 -20.22 20.46
C LYS A 677 47.13 -20.81 21.60
N SER A 678 46.07 -20.11 21.96
CA SER A 678 44.89 -20.70 22.58
C SER A 678 43.95 -21.25 21.49
N ASP A 679 42.71 -21.56 21.83
CA ASP A 679 41.76 -22.33 21.01
C ASP A 679 40.45 -21.54 21.07
N PRO A 680 40.09 -20.77 20.01
CA PRO A 680 39.00 -19.77 20.05
C PRO A 680 37.58 -20.36 20.15
N LEU A 681 37.48 -21.65 20.46
CA LEU A 681 36.25 -22.43 20.57
C LEU A 681 36.19 -23.20 21.91
N ASP A 682 37.08 -22.92 22.87
CA ASP A 682 37.06 -23.48 24.23
C ASP A 682 37.29 -22.35 25.25
N PRO A 683 36.23 -21.88 25.97
CA PRO A 683 36.30 -20.72 26.87
C PRO A 683 37.07 -20.99 28.18
N ASN A 684 37.88 -22.05 28.18
CA ASN A 684 38.87 -22.39 29.20
C ASN A 684 40.31 -22.28 28.67
N SER A 685 40.50 -21.92 27.39
CA SER A 685 41.78 -22.03 26.67
C SER A 685 42.67 -20.80 26.78
N ILE A 686 42.09 -19.60 27.04
CA ILE A 686 42.67 -18.26 27.23
C ILE A 686 44.16 -17.99 26.89
N PRO A 687 44.49 -16.83 26.31
CA PRO A 687 45.87 -16.43 26.02
C PRO A 687 46.76 -16.42 27.27
N LYS A 688 47.77 -17.29 27.28
CA LYS A 688 48.73 -17.39 28.40
C LYS A 688 49.63 -16.16 28.47
N GLU A 689 49.19 -15.17 29.24
CA GLU A 689 49.80 -13.84 29.42
C GLU A 689 51.32 -13.82 29.25
N ARG A 690 51.80 -13.15 28.18
CA ARG A 690 53.15 -12.58 28.18
C ARG A 690 53.16 -11.36 29.09
N SER A 691 53.24 -11.61 30.39
CA SER A 691 53.30 -10.63 31.47
C SER A 691 54.04 -9.35 31.07
N ASN A 692 53.36 -8.20 31.04
CA ASN A 692 53.90 -6.87 31.34
C ASN A 692 52.88 -5.73 31.13
N LYS A 693 52.08 -5.39 32.16
CA LYS A 693 51.84 -3.97 32.53
C LYS A 693 51.23 -3.79 33.93
N TRP A 694 52.12 -3.46 34.86
CA TRP A 694 51.92 -2.60 36.04
C TRP A 694 50.49 -2.19 36.45
N MET A 695 49.91 -2.99 37.34
CA MET A 695 48.82 -2.65 38.24
C MET A 695 49.08 -1.35 39.03
N TYR A 696 48.14 -0.40 38.98
CA TYR A 696 47.99 0.66 39.99
C TYR A 696 46.54 0.73 40.50
N SER A 697 46.29 0.05 41.62
CA SER A 697 45.16 0.35 42.49
C SER A 697 45.60 1.29 43.60
N PHE A 698 44.97 2.46 43.76
CA PHE A 698 44.97 3.17 45.04
C PHE A 698 43.71 4.01 45.24
N ILE A 699 43.07 3.80 46.39
CA ILE A 699 41.81 4.45 46.81
C ILE A 699 42.10 5.78 47.52
N ALA A 700 41.34 6.82 47.15
CA ALA A 700 40.93 8.05 47.84
C ALA A 700 41.80 8.73 48.93
N ILE A 701 41.88 10.08 48.87
CA ILE A 701 41.49 11.05 49.96
C ILE A 701 41.73 12.52 49.50
N VAL A 702 40.94 13.45 50.07
CA VAL A 702 40.72 14.88 49.70
C VAL A 702 40.70 15.70 51.03
N PRO A 703 41.21 16.97 51.19
CA PRO A 703 40.98 18.15 50.31
C PRO A 703 42.08 19.25 50.14
N VAL A 704 41.87 20.15 49.15
CA VAL A 704 42.07 21.64 49.16
C VAL A 704 43.45 22.30 49.45
N ALA A 705 43.96 23.07 48.47
CA ALA A 705 44.44 24.48 48.58
C ALA A 705 44.87 24.99 47.18
N ILE A 706 44.17 25.92 46.51
CA ILE A 706 44.17 27.40 46.65
C ILE A 706 45.41 28.12 46.04
N LEU A 707 45.12 29.11 45.17
CA LEU A 707 45.97 30.21 44.61
C LEU A 707 46.60 30.11 43.20
N THR A 708 45.76 30.47 42.20
CA THR A 708 45.95 31.62 41.25
C THR A 708 47.07 31.67 40.18
N PRO A 709 46.87 32.42 39.08
CA PRO A 709 47.53 32.15 37.79
C PRO A 709 48.67 33.12 37.44
N ILE A 710 49.44 32.78 36.39
CA ILE A 710 50.22 33.77 35.62
C ILE A 710 49.83 33.73 34.15
N TYR A 711 49.59 34.93 33.64
CA TYR A 711 49.03 35.25 32.33
C TYR A 711 50.13 35.40 31.25
N ALA A 712 49.69 35.44 29.99
CA ALA A 712 50.28 36.19 28.88
C ALA A 712 51.42 35.57 28.02
N ARG A 713 51.05 35.28 26.75
CA ARG A 713 51.59 35.90 25.49
C ARG A 713 53.13 35.84 25.25
N ARG A 714 53.65 35.59 24.03
CA ARG A 714 53.25 36.16 22.72
C ARG A 714 54.17 35.64 21.58
N LEU A 715 53.77 35.91 20.32
CA LEU A 715 54.60 36.12 19.11
C LEU A 715 55.26 34.93 18.38
N SER A 716 54.56 34.45 17.34
CA SER A 716 54.97 34.48 15.91
C SER A 716 56.46 34.62 15.53
N SER A 717 56.95 33.77 14.59
CA SER A 717 57.31 34.17 13.19
C SER A 717 58.24 33.17 12.47
N ARG A 718 57.92 32.84 11.19
CA ARG A 718 58.85 32.38 10.11
C ARG A 718 59.54 31.01 10.34
N ARG A 719 59.87 30.18 9.35
CA ARG A 719 60.10 30.25 7.88
C ARG A 719 59.80 28.85 7.31
N LEU A 720 59.10 28.63 6.20
CA LEU A 720 59.45 28.86 4.78
C LEU A 720 60.77 28.23 4.29
N LEU A 721 60.65 27.15 3.52
CA LEU A 721 61.41 26.70 2.33
C LEU A 721 60.77 25.36 1.89
N LYS A 722 60.44 25.11 0.62
CA LYS A 722 60.71 25.87 -0.62
C LYS A 722 59.62 25.60 -1.65
#